data_AF-A0A1F0REI1-F1
#
_entry.id   AF-A0A1F0REI1-F1
#
_cell.length_a   1.000
_cell.length_b   1.000
_cell.length_c   1.000
_cell.angle_alpha   90.00
_cell.angle_beta   90.00
_cell.angle_gamma   90.00
#
_symmetry.space_group_name_H-M   'P 1'
#
loop_
_entity.id
_entity.type
_entity.pdbx_description
1 polymer ?
#
loop_
_entity_poly.entity_id
_entity_poly.type
_entity_poly.pdbx_seq_one_letter_code
_entity_poly.pdbx_strand_id
1 'polypeptide(L)'
;MQFTLSHSGQTGIQTTTVYPHQVMISDKTTLQKVALFDHVAGLFTNNTRSNANFIKSDVLVMDIDNDHTDNSDEWVTEELLKDIFADYNFALVTSRNHLVQKGDKAARPKFHIYFQINEITDKDTYALLKEELVNRYGIFDTNAKDAARFFFGNPNAQVLWHDSWLTIDEDLLDDMVAQDDEEDFDADFYQPTTGPITEGSRNSTMSVFAAKILKRLGVTKEARDGFDEQALKCVPPLEKAELDTIWGSAVRFYNKTIKNSKDYKSPEEFQRESLKPDDYSDVGEAGVLAREYADKLAYTNATDYLFYDGTHWRENKQLALGAVVHFTDDQLAEANTFLETTEKQLQSSGIDEMTIKAGGKRLENAVETSLQLKYLKAYLAAKEFHKFVMKHRDYKNLMAVYNTAKPMLTVELSELDSDDMLLNTPEATYDLRQGTKGQQEHNPEDYITKMTAVSPSDKGQDLWRETLATFFCNDQELIDYVQEIIGMAAIGKVYQEHMIIAYGGGANGKSTFWNTIARVLGSYSGKLSADALTMSNKRNVSPELAELKGKRLVIASEMAEGMRLNTAVVKQITSTDEIQAEKKYKDPFHFVPSHTLVLYTNHLPKVGANDDGTWRRLVVIPFNAKITGRSDIKNFADYLYDHAAPAIMSWIIEGAEKAIKANFKTSVPSAVSNSVKAYREANDWLGHFLSDCCEVGDQFTEKSGELYSQYRAYCTKNMEYTRSTTDFYSALDQTGFRRKRTNKGNLILGLKLVDDDYDFLD
;
A
#
# COMPACT_ATOMS: atom_id res chain seq x y z
N MET A 1 9.08 -5.20 51.42
CA MET A 1 10.25 -4.61 50.75
C MET A 1 11.40 -5.60 50.59
N GLN A 2 12.11 -5.59 49.45
CA GLN A 2 13.32 -6.39 49.22
C GLN A 2 14.28 -5.66 48.26
N PHE A 3 15.58 -5.61 48.57
CA PHE A 3 16.59 -4.99 47.71
C PHE A 3 18.01 -5.49 48.01
N THR A 4 19.01 -5.12 47.21
CA THR A 4 20.37 -5.66 47.27
C THR A 4 21.39 -4.56 47.60
N LEU A 5 22.33 -4.86 48.51
CA LEU A 5 23.49 -4.01 48.79
C LEU A 5 24.80 -4.78 48.64
N SER A 6 25.87 -4.09 48.26
CA SER A 6 27.22 -4.66 48.24
C SER A 6 28.11 -3.98 49.27
N HIS A 7 28.77 -4.76 50.14
CA HIS A 7 29.66 -4.22 51.19
C HIS A 7 31.12 -4.67 51.05
N SER A 8 32.02 -3.87 51.60
CA SER A 8 33.48 -4.13 51.59
C SER A 8 33.93 -5.14 52.65
N GLY A 9 33.16 -5.29 53.73
CA GLY A 9 33.58 -6.03 54.93
C GLY A 9 34.51 -5.22 55.84
N GLN A 10 34.73 -3.94 55.52
CA GLN A 10 35.52 -2.98 56.29
C GLN A 10 34.65 -1.76 56.63
N THR A 11 35.06 -0.96 57.61
CA THR A 11 34.31 0.21 58.08
C THR A 11 35.22 1.42 58.15
N GLY A 12 34.81 2.54 57.55
CA GLY A 12 35.52 3.83 57.63
C GLY A 12 36.63 4.03 56.59
N ILE A 13 36.76 3.18 55.57
CA ILE A 13 37.84 3.20 54.58
C ILE A 13 37.33 3.80 53.27
N GLN A 14 37.50 5.13 53.13
CA GLN A 14 37.06 5.90 51.96
C GLN A 14 37.70 5.47 50.64
N THR A 15 38.94 4.96 50.69
CA THR A 15 39.70 4.54 49.50
C THR A 15 39.25 3.19 48.95
N THR A 16 38.29 2.51 49.59
CA THR A 16 37.77 1.22 49.14
C THR A 16 37.01 1.37 47.83
N THR A 17 37.48 0.68 46.80
CA THR A 17 36.86 0.62 45.48
C THR A 17 36.21 -0.73 45.18
N VAL A 18 36.45 -1.77 45.98
CA VAL A 18 35.94 -3.13 45.75
C VAL A 18 34.96 -3.55 46.83
N TYR A 19 33.76 -3.99 46.45
CA TYR A 19 32.64 -4.35 47.33
C TYR A 19 32.15 -5.77 47.01
N PRO A 20 32.87 -6.82 47.45
CA PRO A 20 32.67 -8.18 46.95
C PRO A 20 31.50 -8.94 47.59
N HIS A 21 30.96 -8.43 48.71
CA HIS A 21 29.93 -9.12 49.48
C HIS A 21 28.55 -8.55 49.14
N GLN A 22 27.83 -9.22 48.25
CA GLN A 22 26.44 -8.91 47.92
C GLN A 22 25.50 -9.56 48.93
N VAL A 23 24.58 -8.76 49.46
CA VAL A 23 23.60 -9.21 50.44
C VAL A 23 22.23 -8.69 50.03
N MET A 24 21.30 -9.62 49.90
CA MET A 24 19.89 -9.33 49.71
C MET A 24 19.27 -8.97 51.05
N ILE A 25 18.74 -7.77 51.15
CA ILE A 25 18.09 -7.20 52.32
C ILE A 25 16.59 -7.45 52.21
N SER A 26 16.04 -8.20 53.15
CA SER A 26 14.60 -8.48 53.25
C SER A 26 14.00 -8.10 54.61
N ASP A 27 14.83 -7.62 55.54
CA ASP A 27 14.41 -7.28 56.89
C ASP A 27 15.39 -6.30 57.57
N LYS A 28 14.88 -5.64 58.62
CA LYS A 28 15.61 -4.70 59.48
C LYS A 28 16.94 -5.24 60.01
N THR A 29 16.98 -6.51 60.44
CA THR A 29 18.16 -7.11 61.07
C THR A 29 19.28 -7.31 60.07
N THR A 30 18.93 -7.74 58.86
CA THR A 30 19.88 -7.94 57.76
C THR A 30 20.45 -6.59 57.31
N LEU A 31 19.61 -5.56 57.17
CA LEU A 31 20.08 -4.20 56.86
C LEU A 31 21.01 -3.66 57.95
N GLN A 32 20.66 -3.84 59.23
CA GLN A 32 21.47 -3.37 60.35
C GLN A 32 22.87 -4.00 60.36
N LYS A 33 23.00 -5.28 59.97
CA LYS A 33 24.30 -5.96 59.86
C LYS A 33 25.15 -5.43 58.71
N VAL A 34 24.53 -5.17 57.56
CA VAL A 34 25.25 -4.63 56.39
C VAL A 34 25.69 -3.19 56.62
N ALA A 35 24.85 -2.39 57.28
CA ALA A 35 25.14 -1.00 57.64
C ALA A 35 26.34 -0.82 58.57
N LEU A 36 26.85 -1.90 59.19
CA LEU A 36 28.11 -1.87 59.95
C LEU A 36 29.33 -1.63 59.05
N PHE A 37 29.24 -1.99 57.77
CA PHE A 37 30.33 -1.93 56.80
C PHE A 37 30.11 -0.81 55.78
N ASP A 38 31.20 -0.36 55.17
CA ASP A 38 31.14 0.54 54.01
C ASP A 38 30.48 -0.20 52.84
N HIS A 39 29.47 0.41 52.23
CA HIS A 39 28.63 -0.25 51.25
C HIS A 39 28.14 0.68 50.13
N VAL A 40 27.62 0.06 49.08
CA VAL A 40 27.09 0.71 47.87
C VAL A 40 25.77 0.07 47.47
N ALA A 41 24.94 0.86 46.78
CA ALA A 41 23.62 0.46 46.29
C ALA A 41 23.66 -0.27 44.94
N GLY A 42 24.68 0.01 44.11
CA GLY A 42 24.82 -0.62 42.80
C GLY A 42 25.56 -1.96 42.81
N LEU A 43 25.25 -2.80 41.84
CA LEU A 43 26.09 -3.90 41.38
C LEU A 43 27.10 -3.37 40.36
N PHE A 44 28.37 -3.75 40.51
CA PHE A 44 29.44 -3.27 39.64
C PHE A 44 30.26 -4.41 39.02
N THR A 45 30.73 -4.20 37.79
CA THR A 45 31.65 -5.13 37.11
C THR A 45 32.90 -5.36 37.95
N ASN A 46 33.28 -6.63 38.12
CA ASN A 46 34.37 -7.07 39.00
C ASN A 46 34.25 -6.56 40.45
N ASN A 47 33.03 -6.33 40.94
CA ASN A 47 32.73 -5.72 42.24
C ASN A 47 33.42 -4.36 42.46
N THR A 48 33.84 -3.67 41.39
CA THR A 48 34.66 -2.46 41.47
C THR A 48 33.81 -1.22 41.22
N ARG A 49 33.54 -0.46 42.27
CA ARG A 49 32.69 0.75 42.29
C ARG A 49 33.24 1.83 41.35
N SER A 50 32.53 2.08 40.26
CA SER A 50 32.66 3.29 39.44
C SER A 50 31.41 3.45 38.57
N ASN A 51 31.10 4.69 38.13
CA ASN A 51 29.98 4.92 37.21
C ASN A 51 30.15 4.14 35.90
N ALA A 52 31.38 3.92 35.45
CA ALA A 52 31.66 3.13 34.24
C ALA A 52 31.42 1.62 34.43
N ASN A 53 31.47 1.13 35.66
CA ASN A 53 31.27 -0.27 35.98
C ASN A 53 29.86 -0.59 36.48
N PHE A 54 28.94 0.39 36.53
CA PHE A 54 27.58 0.17 37.01
C PHE A 54 26.87 -0.86 36.13
N ILE A 55 26.31 -1.91 36.76
CA ILE A 55 25.54 -2.96 36.09
C ILE A 55 24.05 -2.74 36.34
N LYS A 56 23.66 -2.61 37.62
CA LYS A 56 22.26 -2.43 38.01
C LYS A 56 22.08 -2.03 39.48
N SER A 57 20.89 -1.56 39.85
CA SER A 57 20.45 -1.34 41.23
C SER A 57 18.95 -1.59 41.37
N ASP A 58 18.54 -2.15 42.50
CA ASP A 58 17.13 -2.36 42.92
C ASP A 58 16.76 -1.51 44.17
N VAL A 59 17.67 -0.62 44.57
CA VAL A 59 17.47 0.35 45.66
C VAL A 59 18.05 1.71 45.29
N LEU A 60 17.34 2.76 45.68
CA LEU A 60 17.79 4.14 45.58
C LEU A 60 18.14 4.66 46.98
N VAL A 61 19.38 5.12 47.17
CA VAL A 61 19.88 5.56 48.49
C VAL A 61 20.26 7.04 48.47
N MET A 62 19.72 7.80 49.43
CA MET A 62 19.94 9.25 49.58
C MET A 62 20.45 9.62 50.98
N ASP A 63 21.28 10.67 51.03
CA ASP A 63 21.83 11.25 52.27
C ASP A 63 20.90 12.37 52.80
N ILE A 64 20.62 12.36 54.10
CA ILE A 64 19.88 13.42 54.81
C ILE A 64 20.77 13.95 55.92
N ASP A 65 21.29 15.17 55.72
CA ASP A 65 22.36 15.72 56.54
C ASP A 65 21.92 16.82 57.53
N ASN A 66 20.72 17.39 57.35
CA ASN A 66 20.21 18.54 58.12
C ASN A 66 21.21 19.72 58.17
N ASP A 67 21.97 19.91 57.10
CA ASP A 67 23.03 20.93 57.04
C ASP A 67 22.51 22.32 56.64
N HIS A 68 21.23 22.43 56.27
CA HIS A 68 20.55 23.66 55.86
C HIS A 68 20.18 24.59 57.02
N THR A 69 20.07 24.09 58.26
CA THR A 69 19.63 24.87 59.43
C THR A 69 20.20 24.34 60.75
N ASP A 70 20.41 25.25 61.71
CA ASP A 70 20.75 24.91 63.10
C ASP A 70 19.53 24.95 64.04
N ASN A 71 18.36 25.34 63.52
CA ASN A 71 17.10 25.29 64.24
C ASN A 71 16.59 23.85 64.32
N SER A 72 16.45 23.31 65.54
CA SER A 72 16.01 21.92 65.73
C SER A 72 14.59 21.65 65.23
N ASP A 73 13.75 22.68 65.17
CA ASP A 73 12.35 22.56 64.71
C ASP A 73 12.24 22.42 63.18
N GLU A 74 13.31 22.71 62.45
CA GLU A 74 13.40 22.62 60.98
C GLU A 74 14.21 21.41 60.51
N TRP A 75 14.65 20.56 61.44
CA TRP A 75 15.34 19.33 61.10
C TRP A 75 14.37 18.28 60.56
N VAL A 76 14.80 17.59 59.52
CA VAL A 76 14.15 16.40 59.00
C VAL A 76 14.32 15.27 60.02
N THR A 77 13.24 14.85 60.65
CA THR A 77 13.20 13.79 61.66
C THR A 77 12.71 12.45 61.10
N GLU A 78 12.83 11.38 61.89
CA GLU A 78 12.31 10.06 61.52
C GLU A 78 10.78 10.09 61.36
N GLU A 79 10.07 10.84 62.20
CA GLU A 79 8.61 10.98 62.12
C GLU A 79 8.19 11.71 60.85
N LEU A 80 8.85 12.82 60.50
CA LEU A 80 8.56 13.55 59.28
C LEU A 80 8.76 12.68 58.03
N LEU A 81 9.81 11.86 58.00
CA LEU A 81 10.06 10.95 56.88
C LEU A 81 9.02 9.83 56.76
N LYS A 82 8.51 9.32 57.89
CA LYS A 82 7.39 8.37 57.88
C LYS A 82 6.12 9.01 57.33
N ASP A 83 5.88 10.27 57.67
CA ASP A 83 4.69 10.99 57.20
C ASP A 83 4.79 11.33 55.71
N ILE A 84 5.95 11.83 55.24
CA ILE A 84 6.16 12.16 53.82
C ILE A 84 6.11 10.91 52.94
N PHE A 85 6.69 9.78 53.39
CA PHE A 85 6.84 8.57 52.59
C PHE A 85 5.96 7.41 53.09
N ALA A 86 4.80 7.70 53.67
CA ALA A 86 3.90 6.71 54.28
C ALA A 86 3.39 5.63 53.31
N ASP A 87 3.34 5.93 52.00
CA ASP A 87 2.85 4.99 50.99
C ASP A 87 3.97 4.19 50.30
N TYR A 88 5.25 4.52 50.54
CA TYR A 88 6.38 3.91 49.86
C TYR A 88 7.15 2.91 50.75
N ASN A 89 7.71 1.90 50.11
CA ASN A 89 8.68 1.00 50.71
C ASN A 89 10.02 1.71 50.94
N PHE A 90 10.40 1.94 52.20
CA PHE A 90 11.70 2.51 52.54
C PHE A 90 12.30 1.99 53.86
N ALA A 91 13.63 2.10 53.98
CA ALA A 91 14.34 1.91 55.23
C ALA A 91 15.20 3.14 55.55
N LEU A 92 15.35 3.46 56.84
CA LEU A 92 16.19 4.57 57.30
C LEU A 92 17.31 4.02 58.18
N VAL A 93 18.55 4.45 57.93
CA VAL A 93 19.73 4.05 58.71
C VAL A 93 20.42 5.29 59.26
N THR A 94 20.77 5.30 60.54
CA THR A 94 21.52 6.42 61.12
C THR A 94 22.94 6.49 60.54
N SER A 95 23.36 7.68 60.11
CA SER A 95 24.73 7.91 59.63
C SER A 95 25.74 7.79 60.78
N ARG A 96 27.02 7.52 60.47
CA ARG A 96 28.11 7.54 61.47
C ARG A 96 28.27 8.89 62.20
N ASN A 97 27.76 9.97 61.60
CA ASN A 97 27.79 11.33 62.17
C ASN A 97 26.45 11.72 62.83
N HIS A 98 25.52 10.79 63.01
CA HIS A 98 24.24 11.04 63.64
C HIS A 98 24.42 11.55 65.08
N LEU A 99 23.87 12.74 65.38
CA LEU A 99 24.01 13.45 66.67
C LEU A 99 25.46 13.69 67.11
N VAL A 100 26.39 13.78 66.16
CA VAL A 100 27.79 14.16 66.44
C VAL A 100 27.98 15.66 66.21
N GLN A 101 28.48 16.36 67.22
CA GLN A 101 28.85 17.77 67.10
C GLN A 101 30.17 17.90 66.32
N LYS A 102 30.20 18.74 65.27
CA LYS A 102 31.40 18.95 64.44
C LYS A 102 31.60 20.45 64.17
N GLY A 103 32.66 21.02 64.74
CA GLY A 103 32.90 22.47 64.67
C GLY A 103 31.81 23.25 65.42
N ASP A 104 31.34 24.35 64.81
CA ASP A 104 30.33 25.24 65.39
C ASP A 104 28.88 24.75 65.20
N LYS A 105 28.70 23.64 64.48
CA LYS A 105 27.40 23.04 64.16
C LYS A 105 26.90 22.16 65.30
N ALA A 106 25.67 22.41 65.78
CA ALA A 106 24.99 21.59 66.79
C ALA A 106 24.85 20.12 66.37
N ALA A 107 24.84 19.21 67.35
CA ALA A 107 24.59 17.78 67.16
C ALA A 107 23.18 17.58 66.59
N ARG A 108 23.07 17.02 65.37
CA ARG A 108 21.81 16.90 64.62
C ARG A 108 21.58 15.50 64.04
N PRO A 109 20.32 15.11 63.79
CA PRO A 109 20.01 13.85 63.14
C PRO A 109 20.58 13.82 61.71
N LYS A 110 21.29 12.74 61.38
CA LYS A 110 21.78 12.45 60.02
C LYS A 110 21.45 11.01 59.65
N PHE A 111 20.98 10.79 58.43
CA PHE A 111 20.44 9.50 57.98
C PHE A 111 20.84 9.15 56.54
N HIS A 112 20.76 7.87 56.24
CA HIS A 112 20.72 7.31 54.88
C HIS A 112 19.34 6.67 54.70
N ILE A 113 18.58 7.11 53.70
CA ILE A 113 17.28 6.51 53.35
C ILE A 113 17.44 5.61 52.13
N TYR A 114 16.78 4.45 52.15
CA TYR A 114 16.86 3.41 51.12
C TYR A 114 15.45 3.14 50.61
N PHE A 115 15.17 3.54 49.38
CA PHE A 115 13.89 3.28 48.71
C PHE A 115 14.02 2.04 47.83
N GLN A 116 13.11 1.08 47.97
CA GLN A 116 13.00 0.01 46.98
C GLN A 116 12.50 0.59 45.66
N ILE A 117 13.12 0.17 44.57
CA ILE A 117 12.73 0.52 43.20
C ILE A 117 12.71 -0.75 42.35
N ASN A 118 12.11 -0.66 41.16
CA ASN A 118 12.32 -1.67 40.13
C ASN A 118 13.79 -1.70 39.70
N GLU A 119 14.25 -2.84 39.19
CA GLU A 119 15.65 -3.01 38.79
C GLU A 119 16.02 -2.05 37.64
N ILE A 120 16.97 -1.16 37.89
CA ILE A 120 17.49 -0.22 36.90
C ILE A 120 18.88 -0.65 36.48
N THR A 121 19.07 -0.89 35.18
CA THR A 121 20.36 -1.27 34.58
C THR A 121 21.11 -0.10 33.94
N ASP A 122 20.46 1.05 33.80
CA ASP A 122 21.03 2.26 33.21
C ASP A 122 21.42 3.28 34.28
N LYS A 123 22.70 3.63 34.33
CA LYS A 123 23.24 4.50 35.38
C LYS A 123 22.69 5.93 35.31
N ASP A 124 22.35 6.41 34.11
CA ASP A 124 21.95 7.80 33.89
C ASP A 124 20.49 7.96 34.31
N THR A 125 19.65 6.96 34.00
CA THR A 125 18.29 6.81 34.54
C THR A 125 18.30 6.74 36.08
N TYR A 126 19.21 5.95 36.67
CA TYR A 126 19.36 5.88 38.13
C TYR A 126 19.78 7.23 38.74
N ALA A 127 20.66 7.98 38.08
CA ALA A 127 21.07 9.32 38.53
C ALA A 127 19.94 10.36 38.37
N LEU A 128 19.12 10.26 37.32
CA LEU A 128 17.96 11.12 37.09
C LEU A 128 16.90 10.96 38.18
N LEU A 129 16.57 9.73 38.60
CA LEU A 129 15.62 9.51 39.70
C LEU A 129 16.11 10.12 41.01
N LYS A 130 17.42 10.06 41.28
CA LYS A 130 18.01 10.74 42.44
C LYS A 130 17.92 12.25 42.34
N GLU A 131 18.11 12.80 41.15
CA GLU A 131 17.95 14.22 40.89
C GLU A 131 16.50 14.69 41.08
N GLU A 132 15.53 13.91 40.60
CA GLU A 132 14.11 14.22 40.76
C GLU A 132 13.70 14.18 42.23
N LEU A 133 14.17 13.22 43.02
CA LEU A 133 13.94 13.18 44.47
C LEU A 133 14.47 14.42 45.18
N VAL A 134 15.66 14.90 44.79
CA VAL A 134 16.23 16.14 45.32
C VAL A 134 15.36 17.34 44.96
N ASN A 135 14.93 17.44 43.71
CA ASN A 135 14.12 18.57 43.22
C ASN A 135 12.74 18.61 43.87
N ARG A 136 12.09 17.44 44.00
CA ARG A 136 10.71 17.30 44.48
C ARG A 136 10.57 17.59 45.97
N TYR A 137 11.46 17.05 46.78
CA TYR A 137 11.31 17.11 48.24
C TYR A 137 12.25 18.09 48.92
N GLY A 138 13.37 18.49 48.30
CA GLY A 138 14.29 19.49 48.84
C GLY A 138 15.01 19.12 50.16
N ILE A 139 14.87 17.88 50.64
CA ILE A 139 15.40 17.41 51.93
C ILE A 139 16.70 16.59 51.83
N PHE A 140 17.13 16.25 50.62
CA PHE A 140 18.29 15.36 50.37
C PHE A 140 19.56 16.15 50.02
N ASP A 141 20.74 15.58 50.31
CA ASP A 141 22.03 16.15 49.90
C ASP A 141 22.15 16.17 48.37
N THR A 142 22.33 17.38 47.82
CA THR A 142 22.47 17.64 46.38
C THR A 142 23.76 17.09 45.79
N ASN A 143 24.74 16.72 46.63
CA ASN A 143 26.04 16.19 46.19
C ASN A 143 26.07 14.66 46.05
N ALA A 144 24.95 13.96 46.29
CA ALA A 144 24.87 12.50 46.35
C ALA A 144 24.06 11.86 45.19
N LYS A 145 24.10 12.47 44.00
CA LYS A 145 23.23 12.11 42.85
C LYS A 145 23.76 10.97 41.96
N ASP A 146 25.03 10.59 42.06
CA ASP A 146 25.62 9.59 41.15
C ASP A 146 25.30 8.13 41.52
N ALA A 147 25.41 7.24 40.53
CA ALA A 147 25.13 5.81 40.66
C ALA A 147 26.22 5.03 41.43
N ALA A 148 27.40 5.62 41.61
CA ALA A 148 28.53 5.03 42.31
C ALA A 148 28.76 5.61 43.71
N ARG A 149 27.76 6.32 44.26
CA ARG A 149 27.80 6.85 45.63
C ARG A 149 28.03 5.72 46.64
N PHE A 150 28.95 5.96 47.58
CA PHE A 150 29.25 5.02 48.66
C PHE A 150 28.84 5.60 50.00
N PHE A 151 28.55 4.71 50.94
CA PHE A 151 28.11 5.04 52.28
C PHE A 151 29.07 4.43 53.31
N PHE A 152 29.43 5.22 54.31
CA PHE A 152 30.29 4.74 55.39
C PHE A 152 29.50 3.85 56.35
N GLY A 153 30.11 2.75 56.78
CA GLY A 153 29.53 1.90 57.83
C GLY A 153 29.42 2.63 59.17
N ASN A 154 28.38 2.33 59.92
CA ASN A 154 28.12 2.83 61.26
C ASN A 154 28.05 1.67 62.27
N PRO A 155 29.05 1.51 63.16
CA PRO A 155 29.05 0.45 64.18
C PRO A 155 27.84 0.47 65.13
N ASN A 156 27.20 1.63 65.26
CA ASN A 156 26.02 1.85 66.10
C ASN A 156 24.76 2.11 65.25
N ALA A 157 24.72 1.58 64.02
CA ALA A 157 23.60 1.78 63.10
C ALA A 157 22.26 1.41 63.75
N GLN A 158 21.34 2.38 63.77
CA GLN A 158 19.94 2.16 64.09
C GLN A 158 19.16 2.18 62.79
N VAL A 159 18.22 1.23 62.67
CA VAL A 159 17.45 1.02 61.44
C VAL A 159 15.96 1.17 61.71
N LEU A 160 15.32 2.03 60.92
CA LEU A 160 13.88 2.01 60.69
C LEU A 160 13.59 1.13 59.46
N TRP A 161 12.55 0.31 59.55
CA TRP A 161 12.01 -0.44 58.42
C TRP A 161 10.55 -0.06 58.23
N HIS A 162 10.19 0.35 57.02
CA HIS A 162 8.85 0.78 56.65
C HIS A 162 8.41 0.05 55.36
N ASP A 163 7.55 -0.95 55.53
CA ASP A 163 6.91 -1.65 54.42
C ASP A 163 5.59 -0.97 54.08
N SER A 164 5.39 -0.67 52.81
CA SER A 164 4.14 -0.15 52.26
C SER A 164 3.88 -0.78 50.89
N TRP A 165 2.99 -0.20 50.11
CA TRP A 165 2.47 -0.86 48.90
C TRP A 165 3.00 -0.27 47.58
N LEU A 166 3.63 0.91 47.60
CA LEU A 166 4.25 1.53 46.42
C LEU A 166 5.79 1.45 46.46
N THR A 167 6.41 1.52 45.27
CA THR A 167 7.82 1.86 45.10
C THR A 167 7.92 3.28 44.55
N ILE A 168 8.98 4.01 44.93
CA ILE A 168 9.04 5.45 44.66
C ILE A 168 9.29 5.77 43.18
N ASP A 169 9.84 4.83 42.42
CA ASP A 169 10.12 4.97 41.00
C ASP A 169 8.86 4.96 40.13
N GLU A 170 7.78 4.28 40.53
CA GLU A 170 6.52 4.28 39.78
C GLU A 170 5.92 5.69 39.72
N ASP A 171 5.89 6.38 40.86
CA ASP A 171 5.39 7.76 41.00
C ASP A 171 6.31 8.80 40.33
N LEU A 172 7.64 8.64 40.47
CA LEU A 172 8.60 9.54 39.83
C LEU A 172 8.57 9.43 38.30
N LEU A 173 8.34 8.23 37.75
CA LEU A 173 8.29 8.01 36.30
C LEU A 173 6.97 8.46 35.68
N ASP A 174 5.84 8.27 36.37
CA ASP A 174 4.53 8.74 35.89
C ASP A 174 4.47 10.27 35.84
N ASP A 175 5.04 10.99 36.80
CA ASP A 175 5.12 12.46 36.78
C ASP A 175 6.09 13.01 35.72
N MET A 176 7.16 12.28 35.40
CA MET A 176 8.05 12.65 34.29
C MET A 176 7.35 12.50 32.93
N VAL A 177 6.29 11.69 32.86
CA VAL A 177 5.41 11.57 31.69
C VAL A 177 4.27 12.59 31.77
N ALA A 178 3.73 12.88 32.95
CA ALA A 178 2.63 13.82 33.15
C ALA A 178 3.06 15.30 33.07
N GLN A 179 4.31 15.64 33.38
CA GLN A 179 4.82 17.01 33.21
C GLN A 179 5.09 17.40 31.75
N ASP A 180 5.10 16.45 30.81
CA ASP A 180 5.10 16.74 29.37
C ASP A 180 3.67 16.94 28.81
N ASP A 181 2.61 16.73 29.61
CA ASP A 181 1.20 16.80 29.20
C ASP A 181 0.43 18.03 29.75
N GLU A 182 1.01 18.85 30.66
CA GLU A 182 0.31 19.99 31.30
C GLU A 182 0.85 21.41 30.99
N GLU A 183 1.67 21.60 29.96
CA GLU A 183 1.86 22.93 29.35
C GLU A 183 1.25 22.97 27.95
N ASP A 184 0.26 23.86 27.76
CA ASP A 184 -0.39 24.24 26.49
C ASP A 184 0.56 24.12 25.29
N PHE A 185 0.45 23.03 24.53
CA PHE A 185 1.15 22.90 23.25
C PHE A 185 0.32 23.62 22.17
N ASP A 186 0.35 24.95 22.25
CA ASP A 186 -0.23 25.84 21.25
C ASP A 186 0.26 25.43 19.85
N ALA A 187 -0.69 25.36 18.92
CA ALA A 187 -0.55 24.75 17.60
C ALA A 187 0.36 25.52 16.61
N ASP A 188 1.14 26.52 17.05
CA ASP A 188 1.98 27.35 16.20
C ASP A 188 3.43 27.41 16.72
N PHE A 189 4.36 26.85 15.94
CA PHE A 189 5.82 26.90 16.08
C PHE A 189 6.45 26.23 17.31
N TYR A 190 7.20 25.14 17.08
CA TYR A 190 8.37 24.86 17.92
C TYR A 190 9.32 26.05 17.76
N GLN A 191 9.47 26.88 18.80
CA GLN A 191 10.55 27.87 18.86
C GLN A 191 11.79 27.17 19.42
N PRO A 192 12.83 26.92 18.60
CA PRO A 192 14.06 26.36 19.12
C PRO A 192 14.69 27.36 20.08
N THR A 193 15.38 26.88 21.11
CA THR A 193 16.21 27.71 22.00
C THR A 193 17.00 28.73 21.19
N THR A 194 16.84 30.02 21.50
CA THR A 194 17.35 31.16 20.73
C THR A 194 18.88 31.35 20.82
N GLY A 195 19.63 30.33 21.24
CA GLY A 195 21.08 30.37 21.45
C GLY A 195 21.87 29.35 20.61
N PRO A 196 23.18 29.55 20.45
CA PRO A 196 24.06 28.62 19.75
C PRO A 196 24.16 27.27 20.48
N ILE A 197 24.12 26.17 19.74
CA ILE A 197 24.31 24.81 20.27
C ILE A 197 25.83 24.57 20.40
N THR A 198 26.35 24.64 21.63
CA THR A 198 27.79 24.68 21.89
C THR A 198 28.45 23.31 21.93
N GLU A 199 29.76 23.30 21.62
CA GLU A 199 30.65 22.16 21.77
C GLU A 199 30.50 21.45 23.15
N GLY A 200 30.02 20.20 23.13
CA GLY A 200 29.73 19.40 24.33
C GLY A 200 28.33 18.80 24.36
N SER A 201 27.32 19.48 23.78
CA SER A 201 25.92 19.02 23.77
C SER A 201 25.31 18.86 22.37
N ARG A 202 26.02 19.25 21.30
CA ARG A 202 25.52 19.23 19.91
C ARG A 202 24.91 17.89 19.48
N ASN A 203 25.60 16.77 19.68
CA ASN A 203 25.12 15.47 19.21
C ASN A 203 23.90 14.97 19.99
N SER A 204 23.87 15.17 21.32
CA SER A 204 22.71 14.82 22.13
C SER A 204 21.51 15.71 21.79
N THR A 205 21.72 17.02 21.66
CA THR A 205 20.67 17.98 21.30
C THR A 205 20.09 17.69 19.91
N MET A 206 20.95 17.42 18.91
CA MET A 206 20.49 17.07 17.56
C MET A 206 19.81 15.69 17.52
N SER A 207 20.25 14.72 18.32
CA SER A 207 19.61 13.39 18.40
C SER A 207 18.22 13.46 19.04
N VAL A 208 18.08 14.24 20.12
CA VAL A 208 16.78 14.49 20.76
C VAL A 208 15.86 15.26 19.82
N PHE A 209 16.38 16.29 19.14
CA PHE A 209 15.61 17.04 18.16
C PHE A 209 15.16 16.17 16.99
N ALA A 210 16.03 15.31 16.46
CA ALA A 210 15.69 14.35 15.41
C ALA A 210 14.59 13.38 15.84
N ALA A 211 14.65 12.84 17.06
CA ALA A 211 13.61 11.96 17.58
C ALA A 211 12.26 12.70 17.75
N LYS A 212 12.28 13.95 18.23
CA LYS A 212 11.08 14.78 18.41
C LYS A 212 10.43 15.15 17.08
N ILE A 213 11.21 15.61 16.10
CA ILE A 213 10.67 16.00 14.79
C ILE A 213 10.15 14.79 14.01
N LEU A 214 10.80 13.62 14.12
CA LEU A 214 10.32 12.36 13.53
C LEU A 214 9.05 11.82 14.22
N LYS A 215 8.93 11.96 15.55
CA LYS A 215 7.70 11.59 16.29
C LYS A 215 6.50 12.40 15.77
N ARG A 216 6.71 13.69 15.46
CA ARG A 216 5.66 14.64 15.02
C ARG A 216 5.33 14.60 13.54
N LEU A 217 6.33 14.52 12.66
CA LEU A 217 6.16 14.67 11.20
C LEU A 217 6.46 13.39 10.42
N GLY A 218 6.85 12.31 11.10
CA GLY A 218 7.29 11.08 10.45
C GLY A 218 8.60 11.25 9.69
N VAL A 219 8.95 10.26 8.88
CA VAL A 219 10.16 10.29 8.04
C VAL A 219 9.87 11.06 6.75
N THR A 220 9.69 12.38 6.85
CA THR A 220 9.35 13.26 5.73
C THR A 220 10.49 14.20 5.37
N LYS A 221 10.42 14.79 4.17
CA LYS A 221 11.36 15.82 3.74
C LYS A 221 11.32 17.04 4.65
N GLU A 222 10.14 17.45 5.11
CA GLU A 222 9.95 18.56 6.03
C GLU A 222 10.65 18.31 7.38
N ALA A 223 10.54 17.10 7.94
CA ALA A 223 11.24 16.72 9.16
C ALA A 223 12.77 16.78 8.98
N ARG A 224 13.26 16.42 7.79
CA ARG A 224 14.69 16.48 7.46
C ARG A 224 15.17 17.92 7.29
N ASP A 225 14.42 18.74 6.56
CA ASP A 225 14.74 20.16 6.33
C ASP A 225 14.77 20.92 7.67
N GLY A 226 13.83 20.65 8.58
CA GLY A 226 13.82 21.22 9.93
C GLY A 226 15.00 20.75 10.80
N PHE A 227 15.43 19.49 10.67
CA PHE A 227 16.65 18.99 11.31
C PHE A 227 17.92 19.69 10.79
N ASP A 228 18.05 19.84 9.48
CA ASP A 228 19.21 20.50 8.88
C ASP A 228 19.25 22.01 9.23
N GLU A 229 18.10 22.68 9.30
CA GLU A 229 18.01 24.08 9.74
C GLU A 229 18.43 24.25 11.21
N GLN A 230 18.01 23.33 12.09
CA GLN A 230 18.42 23.36 13.50
C GLN A 230 19.92 23.08 13.66
N ALA A 231 20.51 22.26 12.79
CA ALA A 231 21.95 21.98 12.78
C ALA A 231 22.80 23.22 12.49
N LEU A 232 22.29 24.21 11.76
CA LEU A 232 22.99 25.48 11.47
C LEU A 232 23.35 26.27 12.74
N LYS A 233 22.69 25.97 13.86
CA LYS A 233 22.95 26.60 15.16
C LYS A 233 24.10 25.96 15.93
N CYS A 234 24.69 24.87 15.42
CA CYS A 234 25.84 24.22 16.04
C CYS A 234 27.12 25.06 15.90
N VAL A 235 27.78 25.31 17.03
CA VAL A 235 29.07 26.03 17.10
C VAL A 235 30.09 25.20 17.88
N PRO A 236 31.19 24.73 17.23
CA PRO A 236 31.43 24.75 15.79
C PRO A 236 30.40 23.92 14.98
N PRO A 237 30.30 24.08 13.64
CA PRO A 237 29.38 23.30 12.82
C PRO A 237 29.66 21.80 12.89
N LEU A 238 28.62 20.97 12.81
CA LEU A 238 28.76 19.52 12.64
C LEU A 238 29.02 19.19 11.16
N GLU A 239 29.86 18.18 10.91
CA GLU A 239 30.08 17.71 9.54
C GLU A 239 28.84 16.98 9.02
N LYS A 240 28.59 17.07 7.71
CA LYS A 240 27.42 16.46 7.08
C LYS A 240 27.29 14.95 7.36
N ALA A 241 28.41 14.22 7.36
CA ALA A 241 28.42 12.79 7.65
C ALA A 241 27.95 12.46 9.08
N GLU A 242 28.24 13.35 10.04
CA GLU A 242 27.82 13.22 11.44
C GLU A 242 26.32 13.51 11.58
N LEU A 243 25.82 14.55 10.91
CA LEU A 243 24.39 14.87 10.83
C LEU A 243 23.58 13.74 10.18
N ASP A 244 24.07 13.16 9.10
CA ASP A 244 23.43 12.02 8.42
C ASP A 244 23.41 10.77 9.32
N THR A 245 24.43 10.58 10.15
CA THR A 245 24.50 9.47 11.12
C THR A 245 23.50 9.64 12.26
N ILE A 246 23.35 10.86 12.79
CA ILE A 246 22.36 11.21 13.82
C ILE A 246 20.94 11.01 13.27
N TRP A 247 20.65 11.56 12.09
CA TRP A 247 19.37 11.41 11.42
C TRP A 247 19.03 9.94 11.16
N GLY A 248 19.95 9.19 10.56
CA GLY A 248 19.75 7.76 10.27
C GLY A 248 19.53 6.92 11.53
N SER A 249 20.12 7.30 12.66
CA SER A 249 19.91 6.63 13.95
C SER A 249 18.53 6.94 14.53
N ALA A 250 18.08 8.20 14.45
CA ALA A 250 16.76 8.61 14.89
C ALA A 250 15.65 7.97 14.03
N VAL A 251 15.83 7.86 12.71
CA VAL A 251 14.90 7.16 11.80
C VAL A 251 14.78 5.68 12.16
N ARG A 252 15.88 4.99 12.46
CA ARG A 252 15.84 3.59 12.91
C ARG A 252 15.09 3.43 14.23
N PHE A 253 15.33 4.33 15.18
CA PHE A 253 14.65 4.34 16.48
C PHE A 253 13.14 4.59 16.32
N TYR A 254 12.77 5.56 15.48
CA TYR A 254 11.39 5.88 15.14
C TYR A 254 10.65 4.66 14.55
N ASN A 255 11.22 4.05 13.49
CA ASN A 255 10.58 2.92 12.81
C ASN A 255 10.48 1.65 13.66
N LYS A 256 11.45 1.42 14.54
CA LYS A 256 11.49 0.21 15.38
C LYS A 256 10.62 0.34 16.63
N THR A 257 10.64 1.50 17.26
CA THR A 257 10.16 1.69 18.64
C THR A 257 8.92 2.57 18.68
N ILE A 258 8.99 3.78 18.10
CA ILE A 258 7.92 4.77 18.19
C ILE A 258 6.71 4.33 17.36
N LYS A 259 6.92 4.03 16.07
CA LYS A 259 5.87 3.66 15.11
C LYS A 259 5.06 2.42 15.51
N ASN A 260 5.64 1.51 16.29
CA ASN A 260 5.01 0.24 16.69
C ASN A 260 4.49 0.24 18.13
N SER A 261 4.59 1.36 18.85
CA SER A 261 4.10 1.45 20.23
C SER A 261 2.57 1.58 20.26
N LYS A 262 1.95 0.96 21.27
CA LYS A 262 0.49 0.78 21.36
C LYS A 262 -0.30 2.09 21.48
N ASP A 263 0.36 3.13 21.99
CA ASP A 263 -0.20 4.46 22.26
C ASP A 263 0.30 5.54 21.27
N TYR A 264 1.12 5.15 20.29
CA TYR A 264 1.58 6.06 19.26
C TYR A 264 0.50 6.28 18.20
N LYS A 265 -0.02 7.49 18.16
CA LYS A 265 -0.79 7.99 17.02
C LYS A 265 0.17 8.47 15.94
N SER A 266 0.00 7.98 14.71
CA SER A 266 0.85 8.44 13.61
C SER A 266 0.68 9.96 13.40
N PRO A 267 1.62 10.63 12.72
CA PRO A 267 1.47 12.03 12.34
C PRO A 267 0.18 12.25 11.55
N GLU A 268 -0.23 11.28 10.72
CA GLU A 268 -1.50 11.33 9.97
C GLU A 268 -2.72 11.23 10.90
N GLU A 269 -2.65 10.44 11.98
CA GLU A 269 -3.73 10.32 12.97
C GLU A 269 -3.79 11.53 13.93
N PHE A 270 -2.65 12.15 14.24
CA PHE A 270 -2.57 13.32 15.14
C PHE A 270 -2.88 14.64 14.41
N GLN A 271 -2.63 14.69 13.10
CA GLN A 271 -2.98 15.81 12.22
C GLN A 271 -4.30 15.59 11.47
N ARG A 272 -5.11 14.61 11.88
CA ARG A 272 -6.41 14.39 11.24
C ARG A 272 -7.29 15.59 11.53
N GLU A 273 -7.57 16.37 10.49
CA GLU A 273 -8.54 17.45 10.56
C GLU A 273 -9.88 16.89 11.08
N SER A 274 -10.55 17.65 11.96
CA SER A 274 -11.83 17.21 12.52
C SER A 274 -12.80 16.80 11.41
N LEU A 275 -13.60 15.75 11.64
CA LEU A 275 -14.66 15.32 10.71
C LEU A 275 -15.91 16.19 10.83
N LYS A 276 -15.87 17.20 11.71
CA LYS A 276 -16.89 18.23 11.78
C LYS A 276 -16.84 19.13 10.54
N PRO A 277 -17.93 19.26 9.77
CA PRO A 277 -17.96 20.15 8.62
C PRO A 277 -17.96 21.63 9.06
N ASP A 278 -17.41 22.49 8.19
CA ASP A 278 -17.36 23.94 8.38
C ASP A 278 -18.76 24.55 8.52
N ASP A 279 -19.74 23.97 7.83
CA ASP A 279 -21.15 24.32 7.93
C ASP A 279 -22.06 23.07 7.88
N TYR A 280 -23.22 23.15 8.53
CA TYR A 280 -24.18 22.06 8.63
C TYR A 280 -25.14 21.96 7.44
N SER A 281 -24.59 21.97 6.22
CA SER A 281 -25.31 21.70 4.97
C SER A 281 -24.87 20.38 4.34
N ASP A 282 -25.67 19.88 3.39
CA ASP A 282 -25.30 18.71 2.58
C ASP A 282 -24.00 18.93 1.79
N VAL A 283 -23.65 20.19 1.48
CA VAL A 283 -22.42 20.56 0.77
C VAL A 283 -21.21 20.51 1.70
N GLY A 284 -21.34 21.08 2.90
CA GLY A 284 -20.29 21.01 3.91
C GLY A 284 -19.95 19.56 4.27
N GLU A 285 -20.97 18.72 4.47
CA GLU A 285 -20.80 17.31 4.77
C GLU A 285 -20.18 16.51 3.61
N ALA A 286 -20.64 16.76 2.37
CA ALA A 286 -20.07 16.14 1.20
C ALA A 286 -18.59 16.53 1.00
N GLY A 287 -18.22 17.76 1.38
CA GLY A 287 -16.83 18.23 1.36
C GLY A 287 -15.93 17.44 2.31
N VAL A 288 -16.37 17.20 3.54
CA VAL A 288 -15.62 16.37 4.50
C VAL A 288 -15.54 14.93 4.02
N LEU A 289 -16.65 14.34 3.53
CA LEU A 289 -16.63 13.01 2.93
C LEU A 289 -15.59 12.93 1.80
N ALA A 290 -15.61 13.90 0.89
CA ALA A 290 -14.69 13.92 -0.24
C ALA A 290 -13.23 14.05 0.20
N ARG A 291 -12.95 14.89 1.21
CA ARG A 291 -11.60 15.04 1.79
C ARG A 291 -11.10 13.74 2.41
N GLU A 292 -11.94 13.06 3.18
CA GLU A 292 -11.55 11.91 4.00
C GLU A 292 -11.59 10.57 3.26
N TYR A 293 -12.37 10.49 2.17
CA TYR A 293 -12.61 9.24 1.43
C TYR A 293 -12.26 9.38 -0.06
N ALA A 294 -11.51 10.41 -0.48
CA ALA A 294 -11.05 10.55 -1.87
C ALA A 294 -10.18 9.37 -2.35
N ASP A 295 -9.47 8.71 -1.44
CA ASP A 295 -8.68 7.49 -1.67
C ASP A 295 -9.54 6.22 -1.75
N LYS A 296 -10.83 6.30 -1.37
CA LYS A 296 -11.77 5.18 -1.27
C LYS A 296 -12.96 5.29 -2.20
N LEU A 297 -13.33 6.50 -2.59
CA LEU A 297 -14.49 6.81 -3.40
C LEU A 297 -14.08 7.62 -4.62
N ALA A 298 -14.57 7.21 -5.77
CA ALA A 298 -14.44 7.93 -7.03
C ALA A 298 -15.76 7.85 -7.77
N TYR A 299 -16.03 8.79 -8.67
CA TYR A 299 -17.26 8.86 -9.43
C TYR A 299 -16.94 9.12 -10.91
N THR A 300 -17.57 8.36 -11.81
CA THR A 300 -17.59 8.70 -13.24
C THR A 300 -19.03 8.74 -13.76
N ASN A 301 -19.29 9.59 -14.76
CA ASN A 301 -20.60 9.63 -15.40
C ASN A 301 -20.98 8.31 -16.11
N ALA A 302 -19.99 7.53 -16.58
CA ALA A 302 -20.23 6.28 -17.30
C ALA A 302 -20.57 5.10 -16.36
N THR A 303 -19.89 5.00 -15.22
CA THR A 303 -19.96 3.85 -14.31
C THR A 303 -20.70 4.13 -13.01
N ASP A 304 -20.98 5.40 -12.70
CA ASP A 304 -21.37 5.89 -11.36
C ASP A 304 -20.19 5.69 -10.38
N TYR A 305 -20.47 5.64 -9.07
CA TYR A 305 -19.45 5.44 -8.05
C TYR A 305 -18.63 4.15 -8.18
N LEU A 306 -17.33 4.30 -7.91
CA LEU A 306 -16.37 3.26 -7.66
C LEU A 306 -15.95 3.28 -6.18
N PHE A 307 -15.60 2.11 -5.67
CA PHE A 307 -15.04 1.95 -4.33
C PHE A 307 -13.68 1.25 -4.42
N TYR A 308 -12.67 1.80 -3.76
CA TYR A 308 -11.37 1.16 -3.63
C TYR A 308 -11.39 0.18 -2.46
N ASP A 309 -11.17 -1.10 -2.74
CA ASP A 309 -11.26 -2.17 -1.74
C ASP A 309 -9.93 -2.49 -1.03
N GLY A 310 -8.93 -1.61 -1.18
CA GLY A 310 -7.56 -1.81 -0.70
C GLY A 310 -6.62 -2.39 -1.75
N THR A 311 -7.15 -2.90 -2.88
CA THR A 311 -6.33 -3.47 -3.97
C THR A 311 -6.64 -2.87 -5.33
N HIS A 312 -7.91 -2.56 -5.61
CA HIS A 312 -8.34 -1.95 -6.87
C HIS A 312 -9.71 -1.26 -6.73
N TRP A 313 -10.02 -0.43 -7.72
CA TRP A 313 -11.30 0.26 -7.84
C TRP A 313 -12.38 -0.65 -8.43
N ARG A 314 -13.52 -0.73 -7.76
CA ARG A 314 -14.66 -1.56 -8.17
C ARG A 314 -15.89 -0.72 -8.43
N GLU A 315 -16.51 -0.92 -9.59
CA GLU A 315 -17.83 -0.38 -9.93
C GLU A 315 -18.91 -1.02 -9.03
N ASN A 316 -19.12 -0.49 -7.81
CA ASN A 316 -20.08 -1.03 -6.85
C ASN A 316 -20.71 0.06 -5.97
N LYS A 317 -21.92 0.48 -6.35
CA LYS A 317 -22.68 1.52 -5.63
C LYS A 317 -23.00 1.16 -4.17
N GLN A 318 -23.13 -0.12 -3.84
CA GLN A 318 -23.45 -0.54 -2.48
C GLN A 318 -22.24 -0.45 -1.56
N LEU A 319 -21.05 -0.78 -2.07
CA LEU A 319 -19.80 -0.56 -1.33
C LEU A 319 -19.54 0.94 -1.12
N ALA A 320 -19.76 1.75 -2.16
CA ALA A 320 -19.64 3.20 -2.07
C ALA A 320 -20.61 3.79 -1.03
N LEU A 321 -21.88 3.36 -1.03
CA LEU A 321 -22.84 3.77 0.00
C LEU A 321 -22.43 3.29 1.40
N GLY A 322 -21.87 2.08 1.52
CA GLY A 322 -21.31 1.56 2.75
C GLY A 322 -20.19 2.45 3.31
N ALA A 323 -19.32 2.99 2.45
CA ALA A 323 -18.28 3.94 2.86
C ALA A 323 -18.87 5.23 3.46
N VAL A 324 -19.97 5.74 2.91
CA VAL A 324 -20.68 6.91 3.48
C VAL A 324 -21.28 6.58 4.86
N VAL A 325 -21.79 5.36 5.04
CA VAL A 325 -22.26 4.91 6.37
C VAL A 325 -21.10 4.86 7.36
N HIS A 326 -19.97 4.25 6.98
CA HIS A 326 -18.77 4.21 7.82
C HIS A 326 -18.23 5.60 8.17
N PHE A 327 -18.22 6.53 7.22
CA PHE A 327 -17.90 7.93 7.46
C PHE A 327 -18.77 8.53 8.58
N THR A 328 -20.09 8.29 8.56
CA THR A 328 -20.98 8.78 9.63
C THR A 328 -20.85 8.02 10.96
N ASP A 329 -20.28 6.81 10.96
CA ASP A 329 -19.88 6.11 12.18
C ASP A 329 -18.65 6.78 12.81
N ASP A 330 -17.65 7.10 12.00
CA ASP A 330 -16.44 7.81 12.43
C ASP A 330 -16.79 9.20 13.00
N GLN A 331 -17.63 9.97 12.30
CA GLN A 331 -18.13 11.25 12.79
C GLN A 331 -18.92 11.13 14.09
N LEU A 332 -19.70 10.06 14.27
CA LEU A 332 -20.46 9.87 15.51
C LEU A 332 -19.52 9.59 16.69
N ALA A 333 -18.47 8.80 16.46
CA ALA A 333 -17.45 8.54 17.47
C ALA A 333 -16.73 9.84 17.89
N GLU A 334 -16.36 10.70 16.94
CA GLU A 334 -15.76 12.02 17.22
C GLU A 334 -16.75 12.93 17.97
N ALA A 335 -17.99 13.01 17.52
CA ALA A 335 -19.02 13.83 18.15
C ALA A 335 -19.30 13.41 19.61
N ASN A 336 -19.34 12.10 19.88
CA ASN A 336 -19.46 11.57 21.24
C ASN A 336 -18.24 11.93 22.09
N THR A 337 -17.03 11.83 21.53
CA THR A 337 -15.79 12.21 22.24
C THR A 337 -15.80 13.69 22.62
N PHE A 338 -16.26 14.58 21.73
CA PHE A 338 -16.41 16.00 22.03
C PHE A 338 -17.47 16.25 23.12
N LEU A 339 -18.60 15.54 23.09
CA LEU A 339 -19.60 15.63 24.14
C LEU A 339 -19.04 15.21 25.49
N GLU A 340 -18.45 14.02 25.60
CA GLU A 340 -17.87 13.52 26.86
C GLU A 340 -16.79 14.45 27.42
N THR A 341 -15.91 14.96 26.54
CA THR A 341 -14.82 15.86 26.93
C THR A 341 -15.37 17.18 27.47
N THR A 342 -16.32 17.79 26.76
CA THR A 342 -16.90 19.08 27.17
C THR A 342 -17.82 18.94 28.40
N GLU A 343 -18.48 17.80 28.59
CA GLU A 343 -19.19 17.48 29.84
C GLU A 343 -18.24 17.40 31.03
N LYS A 344 -17.11 16.68 30.90
CA LYS A 344 -16.08 16.61 31.95
C LYS A 344 -15.47 17.98 32.28
N GLN A 345 -15.26 18.83 31.27
CA GLN A 345 -14.80 20.22 31.48
C GLN A 345 -15.82 21.06 32.27
N LEU A 346 -17.11 20.93 31.95
CA LEU A 346 -18.17 21.59 32.73
C LEU A 346 -18.23 21.07 34.17
N GLN A 347 -18.11 19.75 34.37
CA GLN A 347 -18.11 19.13 35.70
C GLN A 347 -16.92 19.59 36.55
N SER A 348 -15.71 19.53 36.00
CA SER A 348 -14.49 19.98 36.67
C SER A 348 -14.49 21.49 36.99
N SER A 349 -15.25 22.29 36.23
CA SER A 349 -15.47 23.71 36.52
C SER A 349 -16.47 23.99 37.67
N GLY A 350 -17.01 22.95 38.31
CA GLY A 350 -17.89 23.05 39.48
C GLY A 350 -19.39 22.99 39.20
N ILE A 351 -19.83 22.76 37.95
CA ILE A 351 -21.24 22.57 37.61
C ILE A 351 -21.61 21.10 37.80
N ASP A 352 -22.66 20.81 38.57
CA ASP A 352 -23.06 19.44 38.84
C ASP A 352 -23.59 18.70 37.60
N GLU A 353 -23.37 17.37 37.56
CA GLU A 353 -23.76 16.50 36.44
C GLU A 353 -25.26 16.57 36.14
N MET A 354 -26.12 16.71 37.16
CA MET A 354 -27.58 16.75 36.96
C MET A 354 -28.00 18.03 36.24
N THR A 355 -27.35 19.16 36.53
CA THR A 355 -27.55 20.44 35.84
C THR A 355 -27.05 20.39 34.39
N ILE A 356 -25.90 19.76 34.14
CA ILE A 356 -25.36 19.56 32.77
C ILE A 356 -26.31 18.69 31.93
N LYS A 357 -26.77 17.57 32.47
CA LYS A 357 -27.73 16.67 31.79
C LYS A 357 -29.08 17.32 31.54
N ALA A 358 -29.56 18.16 32.47
CA ALA A 358 -30.80 18.91 32.27
C ALA A 358 -30.71 19.89 31.10
N GLY A 359 -29.54 20.50 30.88
CA GLY A 359 -29.28 21.42 29.78
C GLY A 359 -30.18 22.66 29.75
N GLY A 360 -30.19 23.35 28.61
CA GLY A 360 -31.03 24.52 28.34
C GLY A 360 -30.83 25.65 29.36
N LYS A 361 -31.91 26.39 29.66
CA LYS A 361 -31.87 27.54 30.60
C LYS A 361 -31.30 27.20 31.98
N ARG A 362 -31.48 25.96 32.45
CA ARG A 362 -30.98 25.54 33.77
C ARG A 362 -29.45 25.49 33.79
N LEU A 363 -28.84 24.95 32.74
CA LEU A 363 -27.39 24.95 32.58
C LEU A 363 -26.85 26.35 32.28
N GLU A 364 -27.53 27.12 31.44
CA GLU A 364 -27.15 28.51 31.13
C GLU A 364 -27.11 29.39 32.38
N ASN A 365 -28.10 29.23 33.28
CA ASN A 365 -28.17 29.99 34.53
C ASN A 365 -27.14 29.55 35.59
N ALA A 366 -26.52 28.38 35.44
CA ALA A 366 -25.52 27.86 36.36
C ALA A 366 -24.08 28.33 36.03
N VAL A 367 -23.91 29.06 34.93
CA VAL A 367 -22.63 29.63 34.52
C VAL A 367 -22.40 30.97 35.22
N GLU A 368 -21.33 31.06 36.00
CA GLU A 368 -20.96 32.23 36.78
C GLU A 368 -19.63 32.85 36.34
N THR A 369 -18.75 32.05 35.71
CA THR A 369 -17.39 32.47 35.31
C THR A 369 -17.18 32.48 33.79
N SER A 370 -16.17 33.23 33.33
CA SER A 370 -15.77 33.26 31.91
C SER A 370 -15.28 31.90 31.41
N LEU A 371 -14.63 31.11 32.27
CA LEU A 371 -14.17 29.76 31.97
C LEU A 371 -15.36 28.79 31.78
N GLN A 372 -16.33 28.81 32.69
CA GLN A 372 -17.58 28.05 32.55
C GLN A 372 -18.36 28.46 31.29
N LEU A 373 -18.37 29.75 30.93
CA LEU A 373 -18.98 30.22 29.69
C LEU A 373 -18.26 29.68 28.44
N LYS A 374 -16.92 29.57 28.46
CA LYS A 374 -16.13 28.94 27.40
C LYS A 374 -16.50 27.46 27.26
N TYR A 375 -16.51 26.71 28.36
CA TYR A 375 -16.89 25.29 28.34
C TYR A 375 -18.34 25.06 27.93
N LEU A 376 -19.27 25.93 28.35
CA LEU A 376 -20.67 25.85 27.92
C LEU A 376 -20.79 26.02 26.41
N LYS A 377 -20.10 27.01 25.83
CA LYS A 377 -20.11 27.21 24.36
C LYS A 377 -19.55 26.00 23.62
N ALA A 378 -18.46 25.40 24.13
CA ALA A 378 -17.87 24.19 23.55
C ALA A 378 -18.84 23.00 23.63
N TYR A 379 -19.48 22.79 24.78
CA TYR A 379 -20.49 21.74 24.97
C TYR A 379 -21.71 21.92 24.05
N LEU A 380 -22.22 23.13 23.91
CA LEU A 380 -23.33 23.42 22.99
C LEU A 380 -22.93 23.15 21.53
N ALA A 381 -21.71 23.52 21.13
CA ALA A 381 -21.20 23.22 19.80
C ALA A 381 -21.05 21.71 19.55
N ALA A 382 -20.54 20.95 20.53
CA ALA A 382 -20.44 19.49 20.49
C ALA A 382 -21.83 18.84 20.38
N LYS A 383 -22.82 19.34 21.12
CA LYS A 383 -24.21 18.87 21.06
C LYS A 383 -24.87 19.13 19.72
N GLU A 384 -24.64 20.30 19.12
CA GLU A 384 -25.14 20.59 17.78
C GLU A 384 -24.44 19.71 16.72
N PHE A 385 -23.14 19.44 16.85
CA PHE A 385 -22.44 18.50 15.95
C PHE A 385 -23.00 17.08 16.08
N HIS A 386 -23.14 16.55 17.29
CA HIS A 386 -23.74 15.23 17.51
C HIS A 386 -25.15 15.13 16.93
N LYS A 387 -25.99 16.15 17.15
CA LYS A 387 -27.35 16.21 16.58
C LYS A 387 -27.33 16.25 15.06
N PHE A 388 -26.39 16.98 14.47
CA PHE A 388 -26.19 17.04 13.04
C PHE A 388 -25.80 15.66 12.47
N VAL A 389 -24.84 14.96 13.08
CA VAL A 389 -24.41 13.61 12.67
C VAL A 389 -25.58 12.63 12.77
N MET A 390 -26.31 12.63 13.89
CA MET A 390 -27.48 11.75 14.06
C MET A 390 -28.56 11.96 13.00
N LYS A 391 -28.76 13.21 12.55
CA LYS A 391 -29.65 13.51 11.43
C LYS A 391 -29.09 12.98 10.11
N HIS A 392 -27.79 13.10 9.85
CA HIS A 392 -27.18 12.68 8.59
C HIS A 392 -27.05 11.16 8.44
N ARG A 393 -27.22 10.40 9.52
CA ARG A 393 -27.33 8.94 9.51
C ARG A 393 -28.69 8.42 9.02
N ASP A 394 -29.71 9.28 8.91
CA ASP A 394 -30.97 8.90 8.26
C ASP A 394 -30.75 8.65 6.76
N TYR A 395 -31.31 7.57 6.22
CA TYR A 395 -31.13 7.17 4.81
C TYR A 395 -31.35 8.32 3.80
N LYS A 396 -32.35 9.18 4.04
CA LYS A 396 -32.61 10.34 3.17
C LYS A 396 -31.41 11.29 3.10
N ASN A 397 -30.76 11.56 4.23
CA ASN A 397 -29.66 12.51 4.33
C ASN A 397 -28.34 11.86 3.89
N LEU A 398 -28.12 10.56 4.20
CA LEU A 398 -27.03 9.77 3.60
C LEU A 398 -27.06 9.86 2.07
N MET A 399 -28.24 9.68 1.47
CA MET A 399 -28.40 9.80 0.02
C MET A 399 -28.23 11.23 -0.49
N ALA A 400 -28.54 12.26 0.30
CA ALA A 400 -28.28 13.64 -0.06
C ALA A 400 -26.77 13.89 -0.16
N VAL A 401 -26.02 13.53 0.89
CA VAL A 401 -24.54 13.63 0.94
C VAL A 401 -23.90 12.82 -0.19
N TYR A 402 -24.32 11.56 -0.36
CA TYR A 402 -23.84 10.68 -1.43
C TYR A 402 -24.04 11.28 -2.83
N ASN A 403 -25.14 11.98 -3.09
CA ASN A 403 -25.34 12.61 -4.39
C ASN A 403 -24.60 13.94 -4.52
N THR A 404 -24.51 14.73 -3.44
CA THR A 404 -23.80 16.02 -3.42
C THR A 404 -22.28 15.86 -3.57
N ALA A 405 -21.71 14.74 -3.11
CA ALA A 405 -20.27 14.46 -3.21
C ALA A 405 -19.80 14.06 -4.63
N LYS A 406 -20.70 13.68 -5.54
CA LYS A 406 -20.35 13.25 -6.91
C LYS A 406 -19.40 14.21 -7.65
N PRO A 407 -19.69 15.52 -7.77
CA PRO A 407 -18.79 16.46 -8.43
C PRO A 407 -17.44 16.64 -7.72
N MET A 408 -17.36 16.36 -6.42
CA MET A 408 -16.12 16.49 -5.63
C MET A 408 -15.21 15.27 -5.77
N LEU A 409 -15.80 14.11 -6.11
CA LEU A 409 -15.14 12.82 -6.28
C LEU A 409 -15.05 12.41 -7.75
N THR A 410 -15.27 13.35 -8.68
CA THR A 410 -15.30 13.03 -10.11
C THR A 410 -13.90 12.73 -10.62
N VAL A 411 -13.76 11.60 -11.30
CA VAL A 411 -12.58 11.22 -12.06
C VAL A 411 -12.96 11.01 -13.52
N GLU A 412 -12.06 11.35 -14.42
CA GLU A 412 -12.26 11.15 -15.85
C GLU A 412 -12.15 9.67 -16.21
N LEU A 413 -12.95 9.25 -17.18
CA LEU A 413 -12.99 7.84 -17.59
C LEU A 413 -11.63 7.34 -18.14
N SER A 414 -10.80 8.27 -18.63
CA SER A 414 -9.45 8.04 -19.13
C SER A 414 -8.38 7.91 -18.04
N GLU A 415 -8.67 8.31 -16.80
CA GLU A 415 -7.75 8.14 -15.67
C GLU A 415 -7.76 6.69 -15.15
N LEU A 416 -8.90 6.00 -15.29
CA LEU A 416 -9.05 4.60 -14.94
C LEU A 416 -8.18 3.69 -15.83
N ASP A 417 -7.35 2.86 -15.20
CA ASP A 417 -6.41 1.95 -15.86
C ASP A 417 -5.43 2.68 -16.84
N SER A 418 -4.99 3.89 -16.48
CA SER A 418 -4.24 4.77 -17.38
C SER A 418 -2.77 4.40 -17.61
N ASP A 419 -2.05 3.87 -16.61
CA ASP A 419 -0.69 3.34 -16.81
C ASP A 419 -0.77 1.92 -17.41
N ASP A 420 -0.38 1.82 -18.68
CA ASP A 420 -0.40 0.58 -19.45
C ASP A 420 0.60 -0.48 -18.94
N MET A 421 1.64 -0.10 -18.20
CA MET A 421 2.66 -1.03 -17.71
C MET A 421 2.41 -1.51 -16.29
N LEU A 422 1.43 -0.97 -15.57
CA LEU A 422 1.08 -1.49 -14.25
C LEU A 422 0.19 -2.72 -14.39
N LEU A 423 0.57 -3.85 -13.78
CA LEU A 423 -0.24 -5.06 -13.72
C LEU A 423 -0.58 -5.36 -12.26
N ASN A 424 -1.86 -5.22 -11.92
CA ASN A 424 -2.29 -5.43 -10.55
C ASN A 424 -2.52 -6.92 -10.23
N THR A 425 -2.04 -7.36 -9.06
CA THR A 425 -2.17 -8.72 -8.55
C THR A 425 -2.66 -8.70 -7.10
N PRO A 426 -3.18 -9.82 -6.56
CA PRO A 426 -3.71 -9.86 -5.19
C PRO A 426 -2.74 -9.39 -4.09
N GLU A 427 -1.43 -9.63 -4.23
CA GLU A 427 -0.42 -9.27 -3.22
C GLU A 427 0.24 -7.90 -3.47
N ALA A 428 0.25 -7.40 -4.71
CA ALA A 428 0.93 -6.17 -5.11
C ALA A 428 0.61 -5.76 -6.55
N THR A 429 0.88 -4.51 -6.90
CA THR A 429 0.97 -4.05 -8.29
C THR A 429 2.40 -4.27 -8.82
N TYR A 430 2.55 -4.63 -10.09
CA TYR A 430 3.85 -4.84 -10.73
C TYR A 430 4.05 -3.87 -11.90
N ASP A 431 5.14 -3.10 -11.88
CA ASP A 431 5.64 -2.36 -13.05
C ASP A 431 6.35 -3.31 -14.01
N LEU A 432 5.67 -3.63 -15.12
CA LEU A 432 6.15 -4.60 -16.12
C LEU A 432 7.48 -4.21 -16.76
N ARG A 433 7.88 -2.92 -16.69
CA ARG A 433 9.19 -2.44 -17.17
C ARG A 433 10.36 -3.06 -16.40
N GLN A 434 10.11 -3.48 -15.15
CA GLN A 434 11.09 -4.05 -14.23
C GLN A 434 10.88 -5.57 -14.01
N GLY A 435 9.96 -6.18 -14.75
CA GLY A 435 9.59 -7.59 -14.61
C GLY A 435 9.06 -7.91 -13.21
N THR A 436 9.37 -9.11 -12.70
CA THR A 436 8.94 -9.55 -11.37
C THR A 436 9.58 -8.78 -10.21
N LYS A 437 10.60 -7.95 -10.48
CA LYS A 437 11.22 -7.07 -9.48
C LYS A 437 10.51 -5.72 -9.33
N GLY A 438 9.60 -5.38 -10.25
CA GLY A 438 8.83 -4.14 -10.23
C GLY A 438 7.66 -4.12 -9.24
N GLN A 439 7.74 -4.91 -8.18
CA GLN A 439 6.68 -5.01 -7.17
C GLN A 439 6.53 -3.69 -6.40
N GLN A 440 5.31 -3.20 -6.29
CA GLN A 440 4.94 -2.04 -5.50
C GLN A 440 3.64 -2.30 -4.72
N GLU A 441 3.48 -1.63 -3.58
CA GLU A 441 2.24 -1.67 -2.82
C GLU A 441 1.07 -1.15 -3.66
N HIS A 442 -0.15 -1.62 -3.37
CA HIS A 442 -1.34 -1.11 -4.03
C HIS A 442 -1.52 0.37 -3.71
N ASN A 443 -1.70 1.19 -4.75
CA ASN A 443 -1.93 2.62 -4.61
C ASN A 443 -3.30 2.99 -5.20
N PRO A 444 -4.22 3.60 -4.43
CA PRO A 444 -5.50 4.08 -4.96
C PRO A 444 -5.32 5.13 -6.07
N GLU A 445 -4.24 5.91 -6.05
CA GLU A 445 -3.95 6.92 -7.09
C GLU A 445 -3.62 6.32 -8.46
N ASP A 446 -3.30 5.02 -8.54
CA ASP A 446 -3.07 4.34 -9.83
C ASP A 446 -4.39 4.12 -10.61
N TYR A 447 -5.55 4.33 -9.97
CA TYR A 447 -6.89 4.16 -10.55
C TYR A 447 -7.11 2.84 -11.31
N ILE A 448 -6.44 1.76 -10.88
CA ILE A 448 -6.55 0.45 -11.48
C ILE A 448 -7.91 -0.17 -11.12
N THR A 449 -8.66 -0.64 -12.12
CA THR A 449 -9.99 -1.26 -11.94
C THR A 449 -10.00 -2.77 -12.15
N LYS A 450 -8.83 -3.34 -12.46
CA LYS A 450 -8.66 -4.74 -12.81
C LYS A 450 -7.61 -5.39 -11.92
N MET A 451 -7.65 -6.71 -11.86
CA MET A 451 -6.74 -7.51 -11.04
C MET A 451 -6.62 -8.91 -11.64
N THR A 452 -5.41 -9.44 -11.61
CA THR A 452 -5.14 -10.85 -11.93
C THR A 452 -5.72 -11.77 -10.85
N ALA A 453 -5.85 -13.06 -11.13
CA ALA A 453 -6.40 -14.00 -10.16
C ALA A 453 -5.37 -14.49 -9.12
N VAL A 454 -4.08 -14.33 -9.42
CA VAL A 454 -2.96 -14.81 -8.60
C VAL A 454 -1.77 -13.87 -8.70
N SER A 455 -0.93 -13.85 -7.68
CA SER A 455 0.38 -13.17 -7.70
C SER A 455 1.49 -14.10 -8.21
N PRO A 456 2.57 -13.55 -8.80
CA PRO A 456 3.66 -14.34 -9.35
C PRO A 456 4.48 -15.05 -8.27
N SER A 457 4.88 -16.30 -8.53
CA SER A 457 5.91 -17.02 -7.76
C SER A 457 6.43 -18.23 -8.56
N ASP A 458 7.42 -18.96 -8.04
CA ASP A 458 7.98 -20.13 -8.73
C ASP A 458 7.12 -21.41 -8.57
N LYS A 459 5.99 -21.34 -7.86
CA LYS A 459 5.14 -22.49 -7.59
C LYS A 459 4.51 -23.05 -8.86
N GLY A 460 4.91 -24.27 -9.22
CA GLY A 460 4.41 -25.01 -10.39
C GLY A 460 5.18 -24.76 -11.69
N GLN A 461 6.36 -24.13 -11.62
CA GLN A 461 7.19 -23.82 -12.79
C GLN A 461 7.54 -25.05 -13.63
N ASP A 462 7.90 -26.17 -13.01
CA ASP A 462 8.24 -27.40 -13.74
C ASP A 462 7.05 -27.97 -14.52
N LEU A 463 5.87 -27.97 -13.90
CA LEU A 463 4.62 -28.40 -14.54
C LEU A 463 4.28 -27.50 -15.72
N TRP A 464 4.43 -26.18 -15.57
CA TRP A 464 4.18 -25.24 -16.66
C TRP A 464 5.16 -25.45 -17.82
N ARG A 465 6.45 -25.61 -17.53
CA ARG A 465 7.49 -25.86 -18.54
C ARG A 465 7.25 -27.16 -19.32
N GLU A 466 6.92 -28.26 -18.63
CA GLU A 466 6.56 -29.53 -19.29
C GLU A 466 5.30 -29.40 -20.16
N THR A 467 4.32 -28.64 -19.67
CA THR A 467 3.07 -28.40 -20.39
C THR A 467 3.30 -27.59 -21.67
N LEU A 468 4.12 -26.53 -21.62
CA LEU A 468 4.52 -25.74 -22.79
C LEU A 468 5.26 -26.60 -23.82
N ALA A 469 6.23 -27.40 -23.37
CA ALA A 469 6.94 -28.36 -24.22
C ALA A 469 5.97 -29.34 -24.91
N THR A 470 4.90 -29.74 -24.23
CA THR A 470 3.86 -30.60 -24.81
C THR A 470 3.01 -29.87 -25.84
N PHE A 471 2.45 -28.69 -25.50
CA PHE A 471 1.57 -27.93 -26.40
C PHE A 471 2.27 -27.52 -27.70
N PHE A 472 3.53 -27.13 -27.61
CA PHE A 472 4.31 -26.61 -28.72
C PHE A 472 5.34 -27.62 -29.25
N CYS A 473 5.22 -28.91 -28.91
CA CYS A 473 6.05 -30.00 -29.45
C CYS A 473 7.57 -29.76 -29.29
N ASN A 474 8.00 -29.18 -28.17
CA ASN A 474 9.37 -28.76 -27.87
C ASN A 474 9.96 -27.71 -28.85
N ASP A 475 9.12 -26.99 -29.60
CA ASP A 475 9.57 -25.87 -30.42
C ASP A 475 9.83 -24.64 -29.53
N GLN A 476 11.09 -24.46 -29.15
CA GLN A 476 11.51 -23.37 -28.26
C GLN A 476 11.32 -21.98 -28.88
N GLU A 477 11.54 -21.84 -30.19
CA GLU A 477 11.35 -20.56 -30.90
C GLU A 477 9.88 -20.14 -30.85
N LEU A 478 8.97 -21.11 -31.03
CA LEU A 478 7.53 -20.89 -30.89
C LEU A 478 7.12 -20.59 -29.44
N ILE A 479 7.69 -21.29 -28.45
CA ILE A 479 7.39 -21.04 -27.03
C ILE A 479 7.79 -19.62 -26.62
N ASP A 480 9.00 -19.17 -26.99
CA ASP A 480 9.48 -17.82 -26.69
C ASP A 480 8.62 -16.75 -27.38
N TYR A 481 8.27 -16.95 -28.65
CA TYR A 481 7.37 -16.04 -29.38
C TYR A 481 5.98 -15.95 -28.72
N VAL A 482 5.40 -17.09 -28.33
CA VAL A 482 4.10 -17.14 -27.64
C VAL A 482 4.20 -16.44 -26.28
N GLN A 483 5.31 -16.56 -25.57
CA GLN A 483 5.56 -15.85 -24.32
C GLN A 483 5.55 -14.33 -24.51
N GLU A 484 6.24 -13.82 -25.53
CA GLU A 484 6.26 -12.39 -25.84
C GLU A 484 4.85 -11.89 -26.22
N ILE A 485 4.09 -12.65 -27.01
CA ILE A 485 2.71 -12.31 -27.38
C ILE A 485 1.81 -12.22 -26.14
N ILE A 486 1.90 -13.18 -25.22
CA ILE A 486 1.11 -13.15 -23.98
C ILE A 486 1.59 -12.04 -23.04
N GLY A 487 2.90 -11.80 -23.01
CA GLY A 487 3.50 -10.66 -22.31
C GLY A 487 2.93 -9.33 -22.79
N MET A 488 2.87 -9.12 -24.11
CA MET A 488 2.21 -7.94 -24.70
C MET A 488 0.71 -7.90 -24.37
N ALA A 489 0.03 -9.05 -24.33
CA ALA A 489 -1.35 -9.14 -23.90
C ALA A 489 -1.57 -8.88 -22.39
N ALA A 490 -0.50 -8.79 -21.59
CA ALA A 490 -0.58 -8.34 -20.20
C ALA A 490 -0.31 -6.84 -20.06
N ILE A 491 0.13 -6.16 -21.12
CA ILE A 491 0.33 -4.71 -21.16
C ILE A 491 -0.98 -4.05 -21.57
N GLY A 492 -1.36 -2.96 -20.90
CA GLY A 492 -2.61 -2.24 -21.11
C GLY A 492 -2.67 -1.41 -22.39
N LYS A 493 -1.92 -1.78 -23.44
CA LYS A 493 -1.83 -1.03 -24.69
C LYS A 493 -1.53 -1.92 -25.88
N VAL A 494 -2.20 -1.63 -27.00
CA VAL A 494 -1.95 -2.30 -28.27
C VAL A 494 -0.70 -1.72 -28.93
N TYR A 495 0.40 -2.47 -28.87
CA TYR A 495 1.64 -2.15 -29.61
C TYR A 495 1.72 -2.81 -30.99
N GLN A 496 1.02 -3.93 -31.14
CA GLN A 496 0.87 -4.66 -32.38
C GLN A 496 -0.62 -4.88 -32.62
N GLU A 497 -1.15 -4.43 -33.75
CA GLU A 497 -2.58 -4.56 -34.13
C GLU A 497 -2.96 -6.02 -34.48
N HIS A 498 -2.38 -7.00 -33.79
CA HIS A 498 -2.51 -8.41 -34.10
C HIS A 498 -3.82 -9.00 -33.55
N MET A 499 -4.43 -9.84 -34.38
CA MET A 499 -5.42 -10.85 -34.02
C MET A 499 -4.72 -12.21 -34.06
N ILE A 500 -4.62 -12.86 -32.91
CA ILE A 500 -4.01 -14.18 -32.79
C ILE A 500 -5.05 -15.23 -33.15
N ILE A 501 -4.72 -16.11 -34.09
CA ILE A 501 -5.53 -17.26 -34.48
C ILE A 501 -4.82 -18.53 -34.00
N ALA A 502 -5.33 -19.13 -32.93
CA ALA A 502 -4.84 -20.41 -32.44
C ALA A 502 -5.50 -21.56 -33.22
N TYR A 503 -4.72 -22.29 -34.02
CA TYR A 503 -5.23 -23.24 -35.02
C TYR A 503 -4.75 -24.69 -34.77
N GLY A 504 -5.62 -25.69 -34.94
CA GLY A 504 -5.26 -27.12 -34.96
C GLY A 504 -6.48 -28.06 -34.83
N GLY A 505 -6.30 -29.34 -35.14
CA GLY A 505 -7.40 -30.32 -35.38
C GLY A 505 -8.09 -30.95 -34.16
N GLY A 506 -8.24 -30.22 -33.04
CA GLY A 506 -8.80 -30.74 -31.79
C GLY A 506 -7.85 -31.62 -30.96
N ALA A 507 -8.07 -31.69 -29.65
CA ALA A 507 -7.23 -32.45 -28.69
C ALA A 507 -5.72 -32.08 -28.70
N ASN A 508 -5.40 -30.81 -28.94
CA ASN A 508 -4.02 -30.29 -29.04
C ASN A 508 -3.63 -29.35 -27.88
N GLY A 509 -4.53 -29.12 -26.92
CA GLY A 509 -4.28 -28.23 -25.78
C GLY A 509 -4.55 -26.73 -26.00
N LYS A 510 -5.02 -26.30 -27.19
CA LYS A 510 -5.35 -24.89 -27.51
C LYS A 510 -6.24 -24.20 -26.48
N SER A 511 -7.44 -24.74 -26.30
CA SER A 511 -8.44 -24.17 -25.39
C SER A 511 -7.93 -24.21 -23.96
N THR A 512 -7.29 -25.31 -23.56
CA THR A 512 -6.67 -25.46 -22.25
C THR A 512 -5.63 -24.38 -21.98
N PHE A 513 -4.71 -24.14 -22.90
CA PHE A 513 -3.68 -23.12 -22.81
C PHE A 513 -4.29 -21.72 -22.62
N TRP A 514 -5.10 -21.26 -23.58
CA TRP A 514 -5.65 -19.91 -23.55
C TRP A 514 -6.62 -19.67 -22.40
N ASN A 515 -7.44 -20.66 -22.04
CA ASN A 515 -8.33 -20.53 -20.89
C ASN A 515 -7.55 -20.47 -19.57
N THR A 516 -6.43 -21.18 -19.45
CA THR A 516 -5.56 -21.09 -18.26
C THR A 516 -4.96 -19.69 -18.15
N ILE A 517 -4.41 -19.15 -19.24
CA ILE A 517 -3.87 -17.78 -19.28
C ILE A 517 -4.95 -16.74 -18.93
N ALA A 518 -6.14 -16.84 -19.53
CA ALA A 518 -7.25 -15.95 -19.22
C ALA A 518 -7.66 -16.02 -17.74
N ARG A 519 -7.70 -17.22 -17.16
CA ARG A 519 -8.01 -17.41 -15.74
C ARG A 519 -6.94 -16.79 -14.84
N VAL A 520 -5.66 -16.93 -15.17
CA VAL A 520 -4.54 -16.28 -14.45
C VAL A 520 -4.64 -14.76 -14.54
N LEU A 521 -4.94 -14.21 -15.72
CA LEU A 521 -5.14 -12.76 -15.92
C LEU A 521 -6.40 -12.22 -15.21
N GLY A 522 -7.27 -13.08 -14.66
CA GLY A 522 -8.40 -12.66 -13.84
C GLY A 522 -9.32 -11.69 -14.58
N SER A 523 -9.60 -10.54 -13.96
CA SER A 523 -10.52 -9.54 -14.50
C SER A 523 -9.94 -8.75 -15.69
N TYR A 524 -8.65 -8.86 -15.98
CA TYR A 524 -8.06 -8.37 -17.23
C TYR A 524 -8.46 -9.20 -18.45
N SER A 525 -9.00 -10.41 -18.26
CA SER A 525 -9.51 -11.22 -19.36
C SER A 525 -10.98 -10.94 -19.68
N GLY A 526 -11.33 -11.05 -20.96
CA GLY A 526 -12.69 -10.88 -21.49
C GLY A 526 -13.01 -11.93 -22.55
N LYS A 527 -14.30 -12.02 -22.90
CA LYS A 527 -14.79 -12.88 -23.97
C LYS A 527 -15.57 -12.06 -24.98
N LEU A 528 -15.47 -12.45 -26.24
CA LEU A 528 -16.24 -11.89 -27.34
C LEU A 528 -16.91 -13.04 -28.10
N SER A 529 -18.14 -12.86 -28.56
CA SER A 529 -18.74 -13.86 -29.44
C SER A 529 -17.96 -13.95 -30.74
N ALA A 530 -17.61 -15.15 -31.21
CA ALA A 530 -16.97 -15.31 -32.51
C ALA A 530 -17.84 -14.76 -33.65
N ASP A 531 -19.17 -14.83 -33.51
CA ASP A 531 -20.10 -14.23 -34.47
C ASP A 531 -19.86 -12.72 -34.64
N ALA A 532 -19.47 -12.00 -33.57
CA ALA A 532 -19.19 -10.57 -33.63
C ALA A 532 -18.09 -10.22 -34.64
N LEU A 533 -17.18 -11.17 -34.93
CA LEU A 533 -16.10 -11.03 -35.90
C LEU A 533 -16.49 -11.43 -37.33
N THR A 534 -17.74 -11.82 -37.57
CA THR A 534 -18.19 -12.39 -38.86
C THR A 534 -19.13 -11.47 -39.63
N MET A 535 -19.12 -11.61 -40.96
CA MET A 535 -20.01 -10.87 -41.86
C MET A 535 -21.50 -11.21 -41.70
N SER A 536 -21.82 -12.38 -41.14
CA SER A 536 -23.19 -12.87 -40.95
C SER A 536 -23.89 -12.31 -39.71
N ASN A 537 -23.17 -11.58 -38.85
CA ASN A 537 -23.76 -11.05 -37.64
C ASN A 537 -24.75 -9.90 -37.96
N LYS A 538 -25.99 -10.06 -37.49
CA LYS A 538 -27.06 -9.06 -37.64
C LYS A 538 -27.36 -8.32 -36.35
N ARG A 539 -26.66 -8.62 -35.25
CA ARG A 539 -26.88 -8.03 -33.92
C ARG A 539 -26.03 -6.77 -33.75
N ASN A 540 -26.49 -5.86 -32.91
CA ASN A 540 -25.67 -4.73 -32.46
C ASN A 540 -24.58 -5.23 -31.51
N VAL A 541 -23.31 -5.10 -31.91
CA VAL A 541 -22.13 -5.53 -31.13
C VAL A 541 -21.66 -4.49 -30.12
N SER A 542 -22.19 -3.26 -30.17
CA SER A 542 -21.76 -2.16 -29.30
C SER A 542 -21.75 -2.49 -27.79
N PRO A 543 -22.76 -3.23 -27.25
CA PRO A 543 -22.71 -3.66 -25.85
C PRO A 543 -21.59 -4.66 -25.54
N GLU A 544 -21.26 -5.58 -26.45
CA GLU A 544 -20.14 -6.51 -26.26
C GLU A 544 -18.80 -5.77 -26.34
N LEU A 545 -18.68 -4.79 -27.23
CA LEU A 545 -17.49 -3.93 -27.33
C LEU A 545 -17.27 -3.09 -26.07
N ALA A 546 -18.35 -2.62 -25.44
CA ALA A 546 -18.26 -1.84 -24.20
C ALA A 546 -17.64 -2.62 -23.03
N GLU A 547 -17.81 -3.95 -23.01
CA GLU A 547 -17.22 -4.84 -22.00
C GLU A 547 -15.72 -5.11 -22.21
N LEU A 548 -15.15 -4.66 -23.35
CA LEU A 548 -13.72 -4.80 -23.65
C LEU A 548 -12.88 -3.69 -23.00
N LYS A 549 -13.50 -2.64 -22.46
CA LYS A 549 -12.76 -1.55 -21.79
C LYS A 549 -11.96 -2.10 -20.61
N GLY A 550 -10.66 -1.79 -20.58
CA GLY A 550 -9.72 -2.21 -19.54
C GLY A 550 -9.36 -3.70 -19.59
N LYS A 551 -9.84 -4.47 -20.58
CA LYS A 551 -9.38 -5.84 -20.81
C LYS A 551 -8.03 -5.81 -21.51
N ARG A 552 -7.17 -6.79 -21.23
CA ARG A 552 -5.85 -6.96 -21.87
C ARG A 552 -5.76 -8.24 -22.71
N LEU A 553 -6.60 -9.23 -22.41
CA LEU A 553 -6.78 -10.43 -23.23
C LEU A 553 -8.26 -10.65 -23.54
N VAL A 554 -8.62 -10.76 -24.82
CA VAL A 554 -9.99 -11.05 -25.24
C VAL A 554 -10.01 -12.33 -26.05
N ILE A 555 -10.84 -13.28 -25.64
CA ILE A 555 -10.99 -14.57 -26.29
C ILE A 555 -12.31 -14.62 -27.07
N ALA A 556 -12.21 -14.87 -28.37
CA ALA A 556 -13.30 -15.26 -29.24
C ALA A 556 -13.27 -16.78 -29.46
N SER A 557 -14.32 -17.46 -29.03
CA SER A 557 -14.39 -18.92 -29.04
C SER A 557 -15.27 -19.44 -30.18
N GLU A 558 -14.69 -20.34 -30.99
CA GLU A 558 -15.39 -21.19 -31.98
C GLU A 558 -16.12 -20.45 -33.10
N MET A 559 -15.56 -20.53 -34.33
CA MET A 559 -16.28 -20.17 -35.54
C MET A 559 -16.86 -21.43 -36.20
N ALA A 560 -18.09 -21.31 -36.71
CA ALA A 560 -18.62 -22.32 -37.63
C ALA A 560 -17.74 -22.42 -38.88
N GLU A 561 -17.67 -23.63 -39.46
CA GLU A 561 -16.94 -23.86 -40.70
C GLU A 561 -17.48 -22.97 -41.84
N GLY A 562 -16.57 -22.43 -42.66
CA GLY A 562 -16.94 -21.59 -43.80
C GLY A 562 -17.28 -20.13 -43.47
N MET A 563 -17.23 -19.71 -42.20
CA MET A 563 -17.50 -18.32 -41.81
C MET A 563 -16.45 -17.35 -42.36
N ARG A 564 -16.91 -16.14 -42.72
CA ARG A 564 -16.07 -15.06 -43.27
C ARG A 564 -15.83 -13.98 -42.23
N LEU A 565 -14.57 -13.58 -42.06
CA LEU A 565 -14.21 -12.47 -41.19
C LEU A 565 -14.75 -11.14 -41.73
N ASN A 566 -15.30 -10.34 -40.83
CA ASN A 566 -15.55 -8.94 -41.07
C ASN A 566 -14.26 -8.15 -40.80
N THR A 567 -13.49 -7.88 -41.85
CA THR A 567 -12.18 -7.23 -41.74
C THR A 567 -12.28 -5.81 -41.18
N ALA A 568 -13.42 -5.13 -41.34
CA ALA A 568 -13.63 -3.81 -40.74
C ALA A 568 -13.76 -3.90 -39.21
N VAL A 569 -14.53 -4.87 -38.71
CA VAL A 569 -14.68 -5.10 -37.25
C VAL A 569 -13.36 -5.58 -36.65
N VAL A 570 -12.62 -6.47 -37.33
CA VAL A 570 -11.29 -6.88 -36.86
C VAL A 570 -10.36 -5.68 -36.75
N LYS A 571 -10.27 -4.83 -37.79
CA LYS A 571 -9.45 -3.62 -37.77
C LYS A 571 -9.86 -2.65 -36.65
N GLN A 572 -11.16 -2.54 -36.38
CA GLN A 572 -11.68 -1.70 -35.30
C GLN A 572 -11.28 -2.23 -33.91
N ILE A 573 -11.44 -3.53 -33.66
CA ILE A 573 -11.20 -4.13 -32.34
C ILE A 573 -9.70 -4.22 -32.03
N THR A 574 -8.86 -4.46 -33.03
CA THR A 574 -7.40 -4.50 -32.87
C THR A 574 -6.72 -3.15 -33.13
N SER A 575 -7.49 -2.05 -33.16
CA SER A 575 -6.99 -0.72 -33.48
C SER A 575 -6.15 -0.14 -32.34
N THR A 576 -5.25 0.79 -32.67
CA THR A 576 -4.61 1.68 -31.70
C THR A 576 -5.36 3.01 -31.52
N ASP A 577 -6.38 3.24 -32.34
CA ASP A 577 -7.21 4.45 -32.30
C ASP A 577 -8.39 4.28 -31.36
N GLU A 578 -8.93 5.41 -30.90
CA GLU A 578 -10.12 5.46 -30.08
C GLU A 578 -11.34 4.87 -30.81
N ILE A 579 -12.10 4.01 -30.12
CA ILE A 579 -13.34 3.42 -30.62
C ILE A 579 -14.52 3.82 -29.73
N GLN A 580 -15.68 4.01 -30.36
CA GLN A 580 -16.93 4.26 -29.67
C GLN A 580 -17.60 2.95 -29.26
N ALA A 581 -18.13 2.88 -28.04
CA ALA A 581 -18.96 1.79 -27.54
C ALA A 581 -20.12 2.31 -26.69
N GLU A 582 -21.14 1.47 -26.49
CA GLU A 582 -22.36 1.83 -25.77
C GLU A 582 -22.83 0.66 -24.91
N LYS A 583 -22.86 0.86 -23.58
CA LYS A 583 -23.53 -0.08 -22.67
C LYS A 583 -25.05 0.06 -22.84
N LYS A 584 -25.77 -1.04 -22.72
CA LYS A 584 -27.24 -1.04 -22.87
C LYS A 584 -27.88 -0.08 -21.86
N TYR A 585 -28.68 0.89 -22.36
CA TYR A 585 -29.36 1.92 -21.56
C TYR A 585 -28.42 2.91 -20.85
N LYS A 586 -27.19 3.12 -21.35
CA LYS A 586 -26.26 4.14 -20.86
C LYS A 586 -25.77 5.00 -22.02
N ASP A 587 -25.21 6.15 -21.69
CA ASP A 587 -24.62 7.03 -22.69
C ASP A 587 -23.42 6.35 -23.40
N PRO A 588 -23.25 6.56 -24.72
CA PRO A 588 -22.06 6.11 -25.43
C PRO A 588 -20.79 6.73 -24.84
N PHE A 589 -19.71 5.97 -24.86
CA PHE A 589 -18.39 6.43 -24.44
C PHE A 589 -17.34 5.97 -25.43
N HIS A 590 -16.16 6.56 -25.32
CA HIS A 590 -15.02 6.22 -26.15
C HIS A 590 -13.91 5.62 -25.30
N PHE A 591 -13.15 4.69 -25.88
CA PHE A 591 -11.94 4.15 -25.27
C PHE A 591 -10.97 3.66 -26.35
N VAL A 592 -9.68 3.65 -26.03
CA VAL A 592 -8.65 3.05 -26.87
C VAL A 592 -8.53 1.56 -26.51
N PRO A 593 -8.55 0.63 -27.48
CA PRO A 593 -8.33 -0.79 -27.20
C PRO A 593 -7.01 -1.02 -26.48
N SER A 594 -7.05 -1.81 -25.41
CA SER A 594 -5.89 -2.21 -24.60
C SER A 594 -5.64 -3.72 -24.62
N HIS A 595 -6.41 -4.47 -25.42
CA HIS A 595 -6.39 -5.93 -25.44
C HIS A 595 -5.74 -6.52 -26.68
N THR A 596 -5.16 -7.71 -26.50
CA THR A 596 -4.89 -8.64 -27.60
C THR A 596 -6.09 -9.54 -27.84
N LEU A 597 -6.55 -9.63 -29.10
CA LEU A 597 -7.65 -10.51 -29.50
C LEU A 597 -7.13 -11.89 -29.90
N VAL A 598 -7.72 -12.94 -29.33
CA VAL A 598 -7.42 -14.33 -29.64
C VAL A 598 -8.66 -15.04 -30.14
N LEU A 599 -8.57 -15.60 -31.33
CA LEU A 599 -9.54 -16.54 -31.90
C LEU A 599 -8.94 -17.95 -31.84
N TYR A 600 -9.50 -18.84 -31.03
CA TYR A 600 -9.20 -20.27 -31.20
C TYR A 600 -10.24 -20.91 -32.13
N THR A 601 -9.73 -21.65 -33.11
CA THR A 601 -10.58 -22.31 -34.11
C THR A 601 -9.96 -23.61 -34.60
N ASN A 602 -10.82 -24.56 -34.98
CA ASN A 602 -10.41 -25.76 -35.71
C ASN A 602 -10.41 -25.54 -37.22
N HIS A 603 -11.16 -24.54 -37.71
CA HIS A 603 -11.27 -24.18 -39.12
C HIS A 603 -10.90 -22.71 -39.28
N LEU A 604 -9.88 -22.43 -40.08
CA LEU A 604 -9.49 -21.05 -40.36
C LEU A 604 -10.65 -20.34 -41.11
N PRO A 605 -11.04 -19.13 -40.68
CA PRO A 605 -12.13 -18.42 -41.34
C PRO A 605 -11.71 -17.96 -42.75
N LYS A 606 -12.67 -17.65 -43.60
CA LYS A 606 -12.37 -17.10 -44.94
C LYS A 606 -12.10 -15.60 -44.83
N VAL A 607 -11.02 -15.13 -45.45
CA VAL A 607 -10.65 -13.71 -45.52
C VAL A 607 -11.01 -13.20 -46.91
N GLY A 608 -12.02 -12.33 -46.98
CA GLY A 608 -12.50 -11.80 -48.26
C GLY A 608 -11.56 -10.78 -48.91
N ALA A 609 -10.72 -10.13 -48.11
CA ALA A 609 -9.87 -9.02 -48.54
C ALA A 609 -8.44 -9.51 -48.87
N ASN A 610 -7.91 -9.03 -50.00
CA ASN A 610 -6.52 -9.30 -50.41
C ASN A 610 -5.56 -8.18 -49.97
N ASP A 611 -5.98 -7.26 -49.08
CA ASP A 611 -5.15 -6.13 -48.65
C ASP A 611 -4.12 -6.54 -47.59
N ASP A 612 -2.86 -6.09 -47.77
CA ASP A 612 -1.77 -6.33 -46.82
C ASP A 612 -2.07 -5.79 -45.42
N GLY A 613 -2.92 -4.76 -45.32
CA GLY A 613 -3.36 -4.20 -44.04
C GLY A 613 -4.15 -5.19 -43.19
N THR A 614 -4.95 -6.07 -43.79
CA THR A 614 -5.61 -7.17 -43.08
C THR A 614 -4.61 -8.26 -42.74
N TRP A 615 -3.79 -8.69 -43.70
CA TRP A 615 -2.87 -9.81 -43.51
C TRP A 615 -1.77 -9.56 -42.48
N ARG A 616 -1.28 -8.32 -42.35
CA ARG A 616 -0.31 -7.95 -41.29
C ARG A 616 -0.87 -8.06 -39.87
N ARG A 617 -2.20 -8.06 -39.71
CA ARG A 617 -2.87 -8.20 -38.41
C ARG A 617 -3.10 -9.66 -38.04
N LEU A 618 -3.09 -10.60 -38.99
CA LEU A 618 -3.42 -12.00 -38.71
C LEU A 618 -2.16 -12.79 -38.35
N VAL A 619 -2.09 -13.26 -37.11
CA VAL A 619 -1.01 -14.14 -36.63
C VAL A 619 -1.58 -15.54 -36.41
N VAL A 620 -1.09 -16.55 -37.12
CA VAL A 620 -1.56 -17.94 -36.98
C VAL A 620 -0.58 -18.73 -36.13
N ILE A 621 -0.98 -19.11 -34.92
CA ILE A 621 -0.19 -19.94 -34.01
C ILE A 621 -0.64 -21.40 -34.16
N PRO A 622 0.22 -22.29 -34.71
CA PRO A 622 -0.14 -23.69 -34.92
C PRO A 622 0.01 -24.50 -33.62
N PHE A 623 -1.03 -25.24 -33.27
CA PHE A 623 -1.00 -26.24 -32.19
C PHE A 623 -1.03 -27.64 -32.81
N ASN A 624 0.17 -28.16 -33.07
CA ASN A 624 0.38 -29.43 -33.77
C ASN A 624 0.38 -30.65 -32.84
N ALA A 625 0.37 -30.44 -31.52
CA ALA A 625 0.35 -31.51 -30.55
C ALA A 625 -0.84 -32.46 -30.75
N LYS A 626 -0.61 -33.75 -30.57
CA LYS A 626 -1.65 -34.79 -30.52
C LYS A 626 -1.65 -35.39 -29.12
N ILE A 627 -2.51 -34.86 -28.26
CA ILE A 627 -2.60 -35.29 -26.87
C ILE A 627 -3.58 -36.48 -26.84
N THR A 628 -3.02 -37.68 -26.75
CA THR A 628 -3.80 -38.93 -26.67
C THR A 628 -3.26 -39.80 -25.53
N GLY A 629 -4.15 -40.40 -24.74
CA GLY A 629 -3.83 -41.60 -23.94
C GLY A 629 -2.88 -41.47 -22.74
N ARG A 630 -2.55 -40.29 -22.21
CA ARG A 630 -1.85 -40.18 -20.91
C ARG A 630 -2.81 -39.75 -19.81
N SER A 631 -2.90 -40.54 -18.74
CA SER A 631 -3.42 -40.19 -17.40
C SER A 631 -4.33 -38.95 -17.41
N ASP A 632 -5.54 -39.13 -17.92
CA ASP A 632 -6.41 -38.05 -18.39
C ASP A 632 -6.91 -37.23 -17.19
N ILE A 633 -6.10 -36.24 -16.76
CA ILE A 633 -6.50 -35.31 -15.73
C ILE A 633 -7.67 -34.52 -16.31
N LYS A 634 -8.88 -34.87 -15.86
CA LYS A 634 -10.10 -34.16 -16.25
C LYS A 634 -9.97 -32.69 -15.90
N ASN A 635 -10.43 -31.84 -16.81
CA ASN A 635 -10.32 -30.38 -16.70
C ASN A 635 -8.87 -29.93 -16.46
N PHE A 636 -7.94 -30.32 -17.33
CA PHE A 636 -6.53 -29.99 -17.18
C PHE A 636 -6.24 -28.47 -17.02
N ALA A 637 -7.11 -27.59 -17.53
CA ALA A 637 -7.02 -26.14 -17.28
C ALA A 637 -7.20 -25.79 -15.80
N ASP A 638 -8.12 -26.46 -15.10
CA ASP A 638 -8.32 -26.30 -13.65
C ASP A 638 -7.10 -26.81 -12.90
N TYR A 639 -6.59 -27.98 -13.31
CA TYR A 639 -5.37 -28.53 -12.73
C TYR A 639 -4.17 -27.58 -12.87
N LEU A 640 -3.95 -27.01 -14.06
CA LEU A 640 -2.89 -26.03 -14.27
C LEU A 640 -3.08 -24.77 -13.43
N TYR A 641 -4.32 -24.28 -13.31
CA TYR A 641 -4.59 -23.12 -12.47
C TYR A 641 -4.28 -23.44 -10.99
N ASP A 642 -4.78 -24.54 -10.47
CA ASP A 642 -4.64 -24.89 -9.04
C ASP A 642 -3.18 -25.20 -8.66
N HIS A 643 -2.37 -25.71 -9.60
CA HIS A 643 -1.02 -26.21 -9.32
C HIS A 643 0.12 -25.35 -9.91
N ALA A 644 -0.15 -24.47 -10.88
CA ALA A 644 0.87 -23.69 -11.58
C ALA A 644 0.49 -22.24 -11.89
N ALA A 645 -0.67 -21.73 -11.49
CA ALA A 645 -1.08 -20.34 -11.78
C ALA A 645 -0.02 -19.28 -11.37
N PRO A 646 0.63 -19.35 -10.19
CA PRO A 646 1.66 -18.37 -9.83
C PRO A 646 2.87 -18.38 -10.76
N ALA A 647 3.35 -19.56 -11.18
CA ALA A 647 4.44 -19.68 -12.14
C ALA A 647 4.03 -19.22 -13.55
N ILE A 648 2.79 -19.45 -13.94
CA ILE A 648 2.23 -18.90 -15.18
C ILE A 648 2.22 -17.38 -15.11
N MET A 649 1.86 -16.79 -13.96
CA MET A 649 1.88 -15.33 -13.79
C MET A 649 3.31 -14.78 -13.91
N SER A 650 4.30 -15.42 -13.28
CA SER A 650 5.72 -15.06 -13.46
C SER A 650 6.14 -15.13 -14.93
N TRP A 651 5.77 -16.21 -15.62
CA TRP A 651 6.07 -16.41 -17.04
C TRP A 651 5.44 -15.33 -17.94
N ILE A 652 4.24 -14.85 -17.61
CA ILE A 652 3.58 -13.74 -18.33
C ILE A 652 4.35 -12.42 -18.10
N ILE A 653 4.72 -12.11 -16.86
CA ILE A 653 5.47 -10.88 -16.52
C ILE A 653 6.85 -10.88 -17.20
N GLU A 654 7.55 -12.02 -17.19
CA GLU A 654 8.81 -12.20 -17.93
C GLU A 654 8.62 -12.00 -19.44
N GLY A 655 7.49 -12.47 -19.99
CA GLY A 655 7.13 -12.24 -21.38
C GLY A 655 6.95 -10.76 -21.70
N ALA A 656 6.30 -10.01 -20.81
CA ALA A 656 6.14 -8.57 -20.95
C ALA A 656 7.49 -7.86 -20.90
N GLU A 657 8.35 -8.24 -19.96
CA GLU A 657 9.71 -7.71 -19.83
C GLU A 657 10.54 -7.97 -21.11
N LYS A 658 10.47 -9.18 -21.69
CA LYS A 658 11.11 -9.53 -22.97
C LYS A 658 10.60 -8.62 -24.10
N ALA A 659 9.28 -8.48 -24.24
CA ALA A 659 8.68 -7.65 -25.27
C ALA A 659 9.07 -6.17 -25.14
N ILE A 660 9.08 -5.63 -23.91
CA ILE A 660 9.51 -4.25 -23.64
C ILE A 660 10.97 -4.05 -24.03
N LYS A 661 11.87 -4.96 -23.63
CA LYS A 661 13.30 -4.91 -24.02
C LYS A 661 13.51 -4.98 -25.52
N ALA A 662 12.65 -5.73 -26.23
CA ALA A 662 12.64 -5.81 -27.69
C ALA A 662 11.97 -4.59 -28.36
N ASN A 663 11.53 -3.59 -27.59
CA ASN A 663 10.76 -2.43 -28.08
C ASN A 663 9.51 -2.88 -28.87
N PHE A 664 8.83 -3.90 -28.34
CA PHE A 664 7.61 -4.49 -28.89
C PHE A 664 7.77 -5.04 -30.31
N LYS A 665 8.99 -5.43 -30.70
CA LYS A 665 9.29 -6.09 -31.97
C LYS A 665 9.56 -7.56 -31.72
N THR A 666 8.69 -8.43 -32.20
CA THR A 666 8.81 -9.88 -32.04
C THR A 666 9.46 -10.50 -33.28
N SER A 667 10.37 -11.46 -33.06
CA SER A 667 10.93 -12.28 -34.15
C SER A 667 9.92 -13.37 -34.48
N VAL A 668 9.39 -13.37 -35.71
CA VAL A 668 8.34 -14.32 -36.11
C VAL A 668 8.96 -15.68 -36.44
N PRO A 669 8.59 -16.77 -35.71
CA PRO A 669 9.13 -18.10 -35.97
C PRO A 669 8.74 -18.64 -37.35
N SER A 670 9.53 -19.60 -37.83
CA SER A 670 9.24 -20.30 -39.10
C SER A 670 7.86 -20.99 -39.09
N ALA A 671 7.45 -21.56 -37.96
CA ALA A 671 6.15 -22.20 -37.80
C ALA A 671 4.97 -21.23 -38.01
N VAL A 672 5.08 -20.01 -37.49
CA VAL A 672 4.04 -18.97 -37.60
C VAL A 672 4.01 -18.38 -39.01
N SER A 673 5.19 -18.00 -39.55
CA SER A 673 5.29 -17.43 -40.90
C SER A 673 4.80 -18.41 -41.98
N ASN A 674 5.15 -19.69 -41.88
CA ASN A 674 4.64 -20.73 -42.78
C ASN A 674 3.12 -20.91 -42.66
N SER A 675 2.58 -20.86 -41.43
CA SER A 675 1.13 -21.00 -41.21
C SER A 675 0.34 -19.82 -41.80
N VAL A 676 0.84 -18.59 -41.64
CA VAL A 676 0.23 -17.40 -42.25
C VAL A 676 0.32 -17.45 -43.77
N LYS A 677 1.47 -17.87 -44.33
CA LYS A 677 1.66 -18.01 -45.79
C LYS A 677 0.67 -19.02 -46.38
N ALA A 678 0.58 -20.22 -45.79
CA ALA A 678 -0.36 -21.25 -46.24
C ALA A 678 -1.82 -20.77 -46.13
N TYR A 679 -2.15 -20.04 -45.06
CA TYR A 679 -3.49 -19.47 -44.89
C TYR A 679 -3.81 -18.38 -45.93
N ARG A 680 -2.83 -17.54 -46.28
CA ARG A 680 -2.96 -16.52 -47.34
C ARG A 680 -3.16 -17.14 -48.71
N GLU A 681 -2.35 -18.14 -49.05
CA GLU A 681 -2.48 -18.90 -50.30
C GLU A 681 -3.86 -19.57 -50.40
N ALA A 682 -4.34 -20.21 -49.33
CA ALA A 682 -5.68 -20.83 -49.30
C ALA A 682 -6.86 -19.83 -49.43
N ASN A 683 -6.60 -18.53 -49.32
CA ASN A 683 -7.59 -17.46 -49.50
C ASN A 683 -7.34 -16.61 -50.75
N ASP A 684 -6.34 -16.94 -51.59
CA ASP A 684 -6.07 -16.23 -52.85
C ASP A 684 -7.03 -16.64 -53.97
N TRP A 685 -8.29 -16.28 -53.76
CA TRP A 685 -9.39 -16.52 -54.70
C TRP A 685 -9.13 -16.00 -56.12
N LEU A 686 -8.40 -14.90 -56.26
CA LEU A 686 -8.13 -14.30 -57.57
C LEU A 686 -7.00 -15.05 -58.23
N GLY A 687 -5.92 -15.35 -57.51
CA GLY A 687 -4.84 -16.20 -58.01
C GLY A 687 -5.32 -17.57 -58.45
N HIS A 688 -6.21 -18.21 -57.66
CA HIS A 688 -6.82 -19.49 -58.03
C HIS A 688 -7.66 -19.37 -59.32
N PHE A 689 -8.54 -18.36 -59.42
CA PHE A 689 -9.32 -18.13 -60.65
C PHE A 689 -8.41 -17.86 -61.87
N LEU A 690 -7.38 -17.02 -61.71
CA LEU A 690 -6.46 -16.70 -62.79
C LEU A 690 -5.65 -17.92 -63.23
N SER A 691 -5.19 -18.74 -62.28
CA SER A 691 -4.46 -19.97 -62.57
C SER A 691 -5.31 -21.04 -63.26
N ASP A 692 -6.57 -21.18 -62.83
CA ASP A 692 -7.45 -22.27 -63.30
C ASP A 692 -8.20 -21.91 -64.58
N CYS A 693 -8.50 -20.63 -64.82
CA CYS A 693 -9.39 -20.20 -65.89
C CYS A 693 -8.75 -19.22 -66.88
N CYS A 694 -7.53 -18.73 -66.64
CA CYS A 694 -6.89 -17.72 -67.49
C CYS A 694 -5.47 -18.12 -67.93
N GLU A 695 -5.08 -17.65 -69.11
CA GLU A 695 -3.67 -17.55 -69.50
C GLU A 695 -3.21 -16.09 -69.36
N VAL A 696 -2.07 -15.89 -68.70
CA VAL A 696 -1.48 -14.56 -68.44
C VAL A 696 -0.34 -14.29 -69.43
N GLY A 697 -0.33 -13.09 -70.03
CA GLY A 697 0.69 -12.65 -70.98
C GLY A 697 0.40 -11.27 -71.54
N ASP A 698 1.45 -10.46 -71.75
CA ASP A 698 1.34 -9.03 -72.12
C ASP A 698 0.52 -8.78 -73.41
N GLN A 699 0.54 -9.74 -74.33
CA GLN A 699 -0.19 -9.69 -75.60
C GLN A 699 -1.68 -10.10 -75.49
N PHE A 700 -2.11 -10.67 -74.37
CA PHE A 700 -3.47 -11.19 -74.23
C PHE A 700 -4.46 -10.11 -73.81
N THR A 701 -5.69 -10.26 -74.29
CA THR A 701 -6.81 -9.40 -73.90
C THR A 701 -8.08 -10.23 -73.79
N GLU A 702 -8.92 -9.92 -72.79
CA GLU A 702 -10.23 -10.55 -72.62
C GLU A 702 -11.36 -9.52 -72.52
N LYS A 703 -12.57 -9.86 -72.98
CA LYS A 703 -13.76 -9.05 -72.72
C LYS A 703 -14.07 -9.06 -71.23
N SER A 704 -14.14 -7.86 -70.65
CA SER A 704 -14.46 -7.66 -69.22
C SER A 704 -15.72 -8.41 -68.78
N GLY A 705 -16.79 -8.37 -69.59
CA GLY A 705 -18.05 -9.06 -69.28
C GLY A 705 -17.90 -10.58 -69.23
N GLU A 706 -17.22 -11.17 -70.21
CA GLU A 706 -16.99 -12.62 -70.29
C GLU A 706 -16.13 -13.11 -69.13
N LEU A 707 -15.05 -12.38 -68.82
CA LEU A 707 -14.17 -12.70 -67.71
C LEU A 707 -14.93 -12.75 -66.37
N TYR A 708 -15.80 -11.77 -66.10
CA TYR A 708 -16.59 -11.77 -64.88
C TYR A 708 -17.68 -12.86 -64.89
N SER A 709 -18.30 -13.15 -66.03
CA SER A 709 -19.24 -14.27 -66.15
C SER A 709 -18.55 -15.60 -65.84
N GLN A 710 -17.36 -15.83 -66.37
CA GLN A 710 -16.57 -17.03 -66.09
C GLN A 710 -16.14 -17.10 -64.61
N TYR A 711 -15.75 -15.97 -64.01
CA TYR A 711 -15.48 -15.91 -62.57
C TYR A 711 -16.69 -16.31 -61.72
N ARG A 712 -17.90 -15.83 -62.06
CA ARG A 712 -19.12 -16.24 -61.36
C ARG A 712 -19.41 -17.73 -61.52
N ALA A 713 -19.19 -18.27 -62.72
CA ALA A 713 -19.35 -19.70 -62.98
C ALA A 713 -18.34 -20.53 -62.18
N TYR A 714 -17.07 -20.12 -62.14
CA TYR A 714 -16.01 -20.71 -61.33
C TYR A 714 -16.38 -20.72 -59.84
N CYS A 715 -16.81 -19.57 -59.29
CA CYS A 715 -17.24 -19.50 -57.89
C CYS A 715 -18.41 -20.44 -57.61
N THR A 716 -19.39 -20.52 -58.51
CA THR A 716 -20.54 -21.42 -58.35
C THR A 716 -20.12 -22.88 -58.38
N LYS A 717 -19.23 -23.26 -59.30
CA LYS A 717 -18.69 -24.62 -59.46
C LYS A 717 -17.90 -25.07 -58.22
N ASN A 718 -17.14 -24.17 -57.62
CA ASN A 718 -16.26 -24.46 -56.48
C ASN A 718 -16.89 -24.12 -55.11
N MET A 719 -18.19 -23.76 -55.08
CA MET A 719 -18.91 -23.31 -53.88
C MET A 719 -18.22 -22.15 -53.15
N GLU A 720 -17.59 -21.26 -53.91
CA GLU A 720 -16.96 -20.05 -53.39
C GLU A 720 -17.91 -18.86 -53.37
N TYR A 721 -17.59 -17.88 -52.51
CA TYR A 721 -18.34 -16.62 -52.48
C TYR A 721 -18.06 -15.76 -53.71
N THR A 722 -19.11 -15.50 -54.49
CA THR A 722 -19.06 -14.59 -55.63
C THR A 722 -18.96 -13.14 -55.16
N ARG A 723 -17.85 -12.49 -55.47
CA ARG A 723 -17.60 -11.05 -55.20
C ARG A 723 -18.39 -10.15 -56.15
N SER A 724 -18.64 -8.91 -55.74
CA SER A 724 -19.31 -7.93 -56.60
C SER A 724 -18.45 -7.60 -57.82
N THR A 725 -19.06 -7.03 -58.87
CA THR A 725 -18.32 -6.53 -60.04
C THR A 725 -17.26 -5.52 -59.64
N THR A 726 -17.60 -4.60 -58.73
CA THR A 726 -16.67 -3.58 -58.23
C THR A 726 -15.45 -4.21 -57.59
N ASP A 727 -15.65 -5.12 -56.62
CA ASP A 727 -14.55 -5.77 -55.90
C ASP A 727 -13.66 -6.61 -56.84
N PHE A 728 -14.28 -7.33 -57.78
CA PHE A 728 -13.57 -8.16 -58.75
C PHE A 728 -12.63 -7.33 -59.63
N TYR A 729 -13.12 -6.24 -60.22
CA TYR A 729 -12.29 -5.41 -61.10
C TYR A 729 -11.26 -4.58 -60.32
N SER A 730 -11.58 -4.15 -59.10
CA SER A 730 -10.60 -3.50 -58.23
C SER A 730 -9.44 -4.44 -57.88
N ALA A 731 -9.73 -5.72 -57.59
CA ALA A 731 -8.69 -6.70 -57.32
C ALA A 731 -7.84 -7.02 -58.56
N LEU A 732 -8.45 -7.16 -59.74
CA LEU A 732 -7.72 -7.34 -61.01
C LEU A 732 -6.76 -6.18 -61.28
N ASP A 733 -7.21 -4.94 -61.12
CA ASP A 733 -6.40 -3.74 -61.35
C ASP A 733 -5.22 -3.66 -60.36
N GLN A 734 -5.45 -4.02 -59.08
CA GLN A 734 -4.39 -4.11 -58.06
C GLN A 734 -3.33 -5.17 -58.39
N THR A 735 -3.71 -6.27 -59.05
CA THR A 735 -2.78 -7.30 -59.54
C THR A 735 -2.13 -6.96 -60.88
N GLY A 736 -2.41 -5.77 -61.45
CA GLY A 736 -1.78 -5.26 -62.67
C GLY A 736 -2.61 -5.44 -63.96
N PHE A 737 -3.77 -6.10 -63.88
CA PHE A 737 -4.66 -6.32 -65.04
C PHE A 737 -5.60 -5.13 -65.24
N ARG A 738 -5.17 -4.19 -66.08
CA ARG A 738 -5.91 -2.93 -66.31
C ARG A 738 -7.11 -3.11 -67.23
N ARG A 739 -8.20 -2.43 -66.89
CA ARG A 739 -9.40 -2.33 -67.72
C ARG A 739 -9.32 -1.13 -68.68
N LYS A 740 -9.43 -1.39 -69.99
CA LYS A 740 -9.39 -0.36 -71.04
C LYS A 740 -10.70 -0.32 -71.83
N ARG A 741 -11.27 0.88 -71.99
CA ARG A 741 -12.42 1.10 -72.87
C ARG A 741 -11.97 1.19 -74.33
N THR A 742 -12.63 0.46 -75.20
CA THR A 742 -12.39 0.44 -76.65
C THR A 742 -13.70 0.57 -77.42
N ASN A 743 -13.62 0.71 -78.74
CA ASN A 743 -14.78 0.64 -79.64
C ASN A 743 -15.46 -0.74 -79.67
N LYS A 744 -14.79 -1.79 -79.19
CA LYS A 744 -15.32 -3.17 -79.08
C LYS A 744 -15.86 -3.50 -77.67
N GLY A 745 -15.89 -2.52 -76.76
CA GLY A 745 -16.30 -2.70 -75.36
C GLY A 745 -15.14 -2.51 -74.37
N ASN A 746 -15.36 -2.89 -73.12
CA ASN A 746 -14.33 -2.85 -72.08
C ASN A 746 -13.51 -4.16 -72.12
N LEU A 747 -12.20 -4.04 -72.29
CA LEU A 747 -11.26 -5.16 -72.30
C LEU A 747 -10.39 -5.14 -71.06
N ILE A 748 -9.97 -6.31 -70.59
CA ILE A 748 -8.92 -6.51 -69.60
C ILE A 748 -7.64 -6.86 -70.37
N LEU A 749 -6.53 -6.17 -70.06
CA LEU A 749 -5.24 -6.37 -70.70
C LEU A 749 -4.37 -7.32 -69.87
N GLY A 750 -3.54 -8.14 -70.52
CA GLY A 750 -2.56 -9.00 -69.87
C GLY A 750 -3.04 -10.43 -69.60
N LEU A 751 -4.29 -10.76 -69.93
CA LEU A 751 -4.84 -12.11 -69.77
C LEU A 751 -5.90 -12.43 -70.83
N LYS A 752 -6.15 -13.73 -71.05
CA LYS A 752 -7.31 -14.28 -71.78
C LYS A 752 -7.89 -15.47 -71.01
N LEU A 753 -9.15 -15.81 -71.24
CA LEU A 753 -9.69 -17.08 -70.74
C LEU A 753 -9.01 -18.26 -71.43
N VAL A 754 -8.85 -19.37 -70.71
CA VAL A 754 -8.44 -20.66 -71.31
C VAL A 754 -9.58 -21.12 -72.21
N ASP A 755 -9.25 -21.59 -73.42
CA ASP A 755 -10.23 -22.20 -74.31
C ASP A 755 -10.70 -23.52 -73.69
N ASP A 756 -11.90 -23.52 -73.09
CA ASP A 756 -12.56 -24.76 -72.69
C ASP A 756 -12.96 -25.51 -73.98
N ASP A 757 -12.15 -26.49 -74.38
CA ASP A 757 -12.41 -27.45 -75.47
C ASP A 757 -13.54 -28.45 -75.12
N TYR A 758 -14.55 -27.99 -74.38
CA TYR A 758 -15.77 -28.73 -74.07
C TYR A 758 -16.97 -27.96 -74.63
N ASP A 759 -17.29 -28.28 -75.88
CA ASP A 759 -18.62 -28.16 -76.46
C ASP A 759 -19.65 -28.78 -75.49
N PHE A 760 -20.34 -27.93 -74.71
CA PHE A 760 -21.63 -28.26 -74.13
C PHE A 760 -22.72 -27.76 -75.09
N LEU A 761 -22.80 -28.42 -76.24
CA LEU A 761 -24.02 -28.51 -77.03
C LEU A 761 -24.28 -30.00 -77.29
N ASP A 762 -25.01 -30.62 -76.37
CA ASP A 762 -26.16 -31.50 -76.66
C ASP A 762 -27.03 -31.69 -75.40
#